data_AF-A0A848WV67-F1
#
_entry.id   AF-A0A848WV67-F1
#
_cell.length_a   1.000
_cell.length_b   1.000
_cell.length_c   1.000
_cell.angle_alpha   90.00
_cell.angle_beta   90.00
_cell.angle_gamma   90.00
#
_symmetry.space_group_name_H-M   'P 1'
#
loop_
_entity.id
_entity.type
_entity.pdbx_description
1 polymer ?
#
loop_
_entity_poly.entity_id
_entity_poly.type
_entity_poly.pdbx_seq_one_letter_code
_entity_poly.pdbx_strand_id
1 'polypeptide(L)'
;VPTFRPGPRYYYTEEGVEAAKGVYEKIYKPKNPGPDDWTKKLVFGPATEAPDVADNVLYDGQVADRAVESLRELAKSDEPFFLAVGFIKPHSPYIAPKKFFDLYDPESIPLADPVTLKTDGIPAIAMHGSGELRRYTDQQKRGPIPEADQRRVRHAYLACISYIDAQIGRVLAELEKQGLTGNTIVALWSDHGYHLGEKSLWGKTTNFEMDTRVPLIIRIPGKEPGVHKSPVELVDLYPTLADLAGLPVGEQLQGTSLSAAIENPALAVKSAAFSQFSRGSKRGYSIRTKTHRYTEWIDFKTGQVTDRMLFDHRSDPHESRNLIDSGDPFVPANLSHHLSRGEGWRMAGIATKLTLGKPFTDQMVLQRDRPNRIWGKAPPGEEIVGTFPWGQLFSRSNENGFWVLNLPAFGASTRPETITIRSESGEVQMNDVLFGDVWICSGQSNMRWKLNDSLEAEKWIAEAEKLDLQILNLEPSIHPGGVKFPLGQLRNTFADNVFESPGWEKLTAENAGDFSAVAFHFGRFLREYNPDGPIGLICNAVGGSPMEAWIPGESRNPNWLENAELPKWVAGRARHNLTNWIEAGSAAPTPHHPFEPGFLFDAGVRPFTKLPVRGVLWYQGESDATEDGAGSPPIDPKKNFAIHRRLIESWRMEFGDEKLPFYFVQLPGLNRDWPAFREVQQQVDLLVPNTHMAVTLDAGHPTNVHPKNKRPVGERLARLVLKHDFRRSVVADAPRLIGWV
;
A
#
# COMPACT_ATOMS: atom_id res chain seq x y z
N VAL A 1 -23.10 27.49 18.19
CA VAL A 1 -23.89 28.11 17.09
C VAL A 1 -24.64 27.00 16.36
N PRO A 2 -25.96 27.10 16.13
CA PRO A 2 -26.72 26.09 15.39
C PRO A 2 -26.34 26.05 13.91
N THR A 3 -26.49 24.88 13.27
CA THR A 3 -26.22 24.70 11.83
C THR A 3 -27.16 25.58 11.00
N PHE A 4 -26.61 26.38 10.08
CA PHE A 4 -27.39 27.21 9.17
C PHE A 4 -27.23 26.71 7.74
N ARG A 5 -28.35 26.50 7.05
CA ARG A 5 -28.39 26.12 5.63
C ARG A 5 -29.57 26.84 4.97
N PRO A 6 -29.32 27.87 4.15
CA PRO A 6 -30.38 28.45 3.33
C PRO A 6 -31.04 27.36 2.45
N GLY A 7 -32.35 27.50 2.18
CA GLY A 7 -33.07 26.58 1.31
C GLY A 7 -32.50 26.53 -0.12
N PRO A 8 -32.77 25.48 -0.92
CA PRO A 8 -32.10 25.23 -2.20
C PRO A 8 -32.64 26.08 -3.37
N ARG A 9 -32.86 27.38 -3.16
CA ARG A 9 -33.15 28.30 -4.26
C ARG A 9 -31.85 28.66 -4.97
N TYR A 10 -31.73 28.27 -6.23
CA TYR A 10 -30.54 28.55 -7.04
C TYR A 10 -30.74 29.67 -8.07
N TYR A 11 -31.97 29.95 -8.53
CA TYR A 11 -32.24 30.89 -9.63
C TYR A 11 -32.98 32.15 -9.16
N TYR A 12 -32.61 33.30 -9.74
CA TYR A 12 -32.99 34.63 -9.24
C TYR A 12 -33.50 35.58 -10.34
N THR A 13 -33.03 35.46 -11.56
CA THR A 13 -33.56 36.12 -12.76
C THR A 13 -34.91 35.54 -13.16
N GLU A 14 -35.74 36.34 -13.84
CA GLU A 14 -37.03 35.88 -14.35
C GLU A 14 -36.88 34.64 -15.26
N GLU A 15 -35.94 34.70 -16.21
CA GLU A 15 -35.64 33.59 -17.13
C GLU A 15 -35.18 32.32 -16.39
N GLY A 16 -34.25 32.46 -15.43
CA GLY A 16 -33.75 31.34 -14.65
C GLY A 16 -34.85 30.67 -13.82
N VAL A 17 -35.72 31.48 -13.20
CA VAL A 17 -36.86 31.00 -12.41
C VAL A 17 -37.89 30.29 -13.29
N GLU A 18 -38.22 30.86 -14.45
CA GLU A 18 -39.16 30.25 -15.40
C GLU A 18 -38.65 28.89 -15.90
N ALA A 19 -37.38 28.83 -16.33
CA ALA A 19 -36.75 27.59 -16.77
C ALA A 19 -36.70 26.54 -15.64
N ALA A 20 -36.35 26.93 -14.42
CA ALA A 20 -36.32 26.04 -13.27
C ALA A 20 -37.71 25.49 -12.91
N LYS A 21 -38.76 26.33 -12.98
CA LYS A 21 -40.16 25.90 -12.81
C LYS A 21 -40.60 24.92 -13.88
N GLY A 22 -40.27 25.18 -15.15
CA GLY A 22 -40.57 24.25 -16.24
C GLY A 22 -39.89 22.88 -16.05
N VAL A 23 -38.64 22.86 -15.59
CA VAL A 23 -37.93 21.61 -15.25
C VAL A 23 -38.59 20.90 -14.06
N TYR A 24 -38.95 21.64 -13.03
CA TYR A 24 -39.65 21.11 -11.86
C TYR A 24 -40.95 20.42 -12.24
N GLU A 25 -41.81 21.08 -13.01
CA GLU A 25 -43.10 20.55 -13.45
C GLU A 25 -42.93 19.30 -14.31
N LYS A 26 -41.96 19.32 -15.23
CA LYS A 26 -41.66 18.19 -16.12
C LYS A 26 -41.18 16.95 -15.37
N ILE A 27 -40.30 17.12 -14.39
CA ILE A 27 -39.67 16.01 -13.66
C ILE A 27 -40.58 15.48 -12.55
N TYR A 28 -41.16 16.38 -11.75
CA TYR A 28 -41.87 16.00 -10.53
C TYR A 28 -43.38 15.87 -10.70
N LYS A 29 -43.96 16.40 -11.79
CA LYS A 29 -45.40 16.33 -12.12
C LYS A 29 -46.31 16.57 -10.91
N PRO A 30 -46.13 17.67 -10.16
CA PRO A 30 -46.89 17.94 -8.96
C PRO A 30 -48.37 18.14 -9.31
N LYS A 31 -49.29 17.60 -8.49
CA LYS A 31 -50.73 17.69 -8.75
C LYS A 31 -51.33 19.08 -8.44
N ASN A 32 -50.70 19.86 -7.54
CA ASN A 32 -51.07 21.23 -7.16
C ASN A 32 -49.83 21.91 -6.54
N PRO A 33 -48.82 22.33 -7.32
CA PRO A 33 -47.62 22.93 -6.76
C PRO A 33 -47.92 24.30 -6.15
N GLY A 34 -47.42 24.54 -4.93
CA GLY A 34 -47.33 25.90 -4.39
C GLY A 34 -46.30 26.74 -5.17
N PRO A 35 -46.39 28.08 -5.10
CA PRO A 35 -45.56 28.99 -5.91
C PRO A 35 -44.04 28.80 -5.70
N ASP A 36 -43.64 28.30 -4.53
CA ASP A 36 -42.24 28.11 -4.13
C ASP A 36 -41.82 26.65 -3.98
N ASP A 37 -42.68 25.66 -4.29
CA ASP A 37 -42.34 24.25 -4.08
C ASP A 37 -41.16 23.78 -4.94
N TRP A 38 -40.95 24.41 -6.10
CA TRP A 38 -39.81 24.17 -6.96
C TRP A 38 -38.47 24.49 -6.26
N THR A 39 -38.45 25.47 -5.34
CA THR A 39 -37.24 25.88 -4.59
C THR A 39 -36.78 24.83 -3.57
N LYS A 40 -37.60 23.81 -3.30
CA LYS A 40 -37.32 22.73 -2.35
C LYS A 40 -36.75 21.48 -3.04
N LYS A 41 -36.58 21.51 -4.36
CA LYS A 41 -36.12 20.37 -5.17
C LYS A 41 -34.88 20.74 -5.98
N LEU A 42 -34.10 19.72 -6.33
CA LEU A 42 -32.96 19.89 -7.24
C LEU A 42 -33.47 20.01 -8.67
N VAL A 43 -33.38 21.22 -9.21
CA VAL A 43 -33.80 21.56 -10.58
C VAL A 43 -32.64 22.23 -11.32
N PHE A 44 -32.45 21.84 -12.56
CA PHE A 44 -31.31 22.27 -13.38
C PHE A 44 -31.81 23.12 -14.56
N GLY A 45 -32.06 24.41 -14.30
CA GLY A 45 -32.32 25.44 -15.31
C GLY A 45 -31.05 25.81 -16.08
N PRO A 46 -30.79 27.09 -16.39
CA PRO A 46 -29.57 27.52 -17.08
C PRO A 46 -28.31 27.23 -16.26
N ALA A 47 -27.18 26.96 -16.93
CA ALA A 47 -25.92 26.70 -16.26
C ALA A 47 -25.33 27.95 -15.60
N THR A 48 -25.65 29.15 -16.12
CA THR A 48 -25.08 30.43 -15.68
C THR A 48 -26.18 31.45 -15.43
N GLU A 49 -26.01 32.33 -14.43
CA GLU A 49 -26.92 33.46 -14.19
C GLU A 49 -26.15 34.63 -13.55
N ALA A 50 -26.45 35.85 -13.99
CA ALA A 50 -25.84 37.09 -13.50
C ALA A 50 -26.92 38.06 -12.94
N PRO A 51 -27.62 37.70 -11.85
CA PRO A 51 -28.66 38.56 -11.29
C PRO A 51 -28.07 39.88 -10.77
N ASP A 52 -28.74 41.00 -11.07
CA ASP A 52 -28.40 42.31 -10.52
C ASP A 52 -29.00 42.47 -9.12
N VAL A 53 -28.32 41.88 -8.14
CA VAL A 53 -28.76 41.80 -6.75
C VAL A 53 -27.59 42.03 -5.80
N ALA A 54 -27.90 42.36 -4.54
CA ALA A 54 -26.88 42.39 -3.49
C ALA A 54 -26.35 40.97 -3.19
N ASP A 55 -25.11 40.89 -2.71
CA ASP A 55 -24.39 39.63 -2.44
C ASP A 55 -25.20 38.67 -1.56
N ASN A 56 -25.80 39.19 -0.48
CA ASN A 56 -26.57 38.41 0.48
C ASN A 56 -28.00 38.06 0.05
N VAL A 57 -28.41 38.43 -1.17
CA VAL A 57 -29.59 37.82 -1.79
C VAL A 57 -29.29 36.38 -2.19
N LEU A 58 -28.05 36.08 -2.58
CA LEU A 58 -27.62 34.74 -2.96
C LEU A 58 -27.13 33.93 -1.76
N TYR A 59 -27.13 32.61 -1.91
CA TYR A 59 -26.77 31.64 -0.86
C TYR A 59 -25.48 31.99 -0.11
N ASP A 60 -24.36 32.18 -0.83
CA ASP A 60 -23.06 32.35 -0.19
C ASP A 60 -22.91 33.69 0.57
N GLY A 61 -23.64 34.74 0.16
CA GLY A 61 -23.68 36.00 0.88
C GLY A 61 -24.51 35.91 2.16
N GLN A 62 -25.55 35.07 2.18
CA GLN A 62 -26.29 34.72 3.40
C GLN A 62 -25.44 33.87 4.35
N VAL A 63 -24.61 32.96 3.82
CA VAL A 63 -23.64 32.20 4.61
C VAL A 63 -22.61 33.15 5.23
N ALA A 64 -22.10 34.12 4.47
CA ALA A 64 -21.20 35.15 4.99
C ALA A 64 -21.87 36.01 6.07
N ASP A 65 -23.13 36.44 5.88
CA ASP A 65 -23.91 37.15 6.91
C ASP A 65 -23.97 36.34 8.21
N ARG A 66 -24.31 35.05 8.10
CA ARG A 66 -24.41 34.18 9.27
C ARG A 66 -23.05 33.94 9.93
N ALA A 67 -21.97 33.81 9.15
CA ALA A 67 -20.61 33.68 9.69
C ALA A 67 -20.18 34.95 10.45
N VAL A 68 -20.47 36.13 9.89
CA VAL A 68 -20.24 37.44 10.52
C VAL A 68 -21.01 37.57 11.83
N GLU A 69 -22.30 37.21 11.85
CA GLU A 69 -23.10 37.17 13.09
C GLU A 69 -22.53 36.19 14.11
N SER A 70 -22.13 35.00 13.66
CA SER A 70 -21.55 33.96 14.52
C SER A 70 -20.25 34.44 15.16
N LEU A 71 -19.39 35.14 14.43
CA LEU A 71 -18.17 35.73 14.99
C LEU A 71 -18.49 36.78 16.07
N ARG A 72 -19.53 37.60 15.89
CA ARG A 72 -19.99 38.55 16.93
C ARG A 72 -20.57 37.85 18.16
N GLU A 73 -21.23 36.72 17.98
CA GLU A 73 -21.73 35.89 19.08
C GLU A 73 -20.56 35.25 19.85
N LEU A 74 -19.62 34.65 19.13
CA LEU A 74 -18.45 33.96 19.68
C LEU A 74 -17.48 34.92 20.38
N ALA A 75 -17.31 36.14 19.86
CA ALA A 75 -16.47 37.18 20.47
C ALA A 75 -16.94 37.62 21.87
N LYS A 76 -18.16 37.26 22.29
CA LYS A 76 -18.69 37.57 23.63
C LYS A 76 -18.31 36.51 24.68
N SER A 77 -17.63 35.44 24.28
CA SER A 77 -17.26 34.32 25.13
C SER A 77 -15.75 34.13 25.12
N ASP A 78 -15.19 33.74 26.27
CA ASP A 78 -13.78 33.35 26.40
C ASP A 78 -13.53 31.87 26.05
N GLU A 79 -14.58 31.12 25.69
CA GLU A 79 -14.48 29.71 25.31
C GLU A 79 -13.84 29.53 23.92
N PRO A 80 -12.95 28.54 23.72
CA PRO A 80 -12.44 28.20 22.40
C PRO A 80 -13.56 27.83 21.41
N PHE A 81 -13.42 28.23 20.15
CA PHE A 81 -14.41 27.93 19.11
C PHE A 81 -13.81 27.24 17.89
N PHE A 82 -14.68 26.49 17.20
CA PHE A 82 -14.46 26.02 15.85
C PHE A 82 -15.61 26.49 14.96
N LEU A 83 -15.30 27.25 13.92
CA LEU A 83 -16.29 27.78 12.97
C LEU A 83 -15.96 27.30 11.56
N ALA A 84 -16.79 26.41 11.01
CA ALA A 84 -16.72 25.98 9.62
C ALA A 84 -17.68 26.81 8.77
N VAL A 85 -17.16 27.49 7.75
CA VAL A 85 -17.94 28.31 6.81
C VAL A 85 -17.89 27.65 5.42
N GLY A 86 -18.96 26.95 5.06
CA GLY A 86 -19.04 26.20 3.81
C GLY A 86 -19.69 26.99 2.68
N PHE A 87 -18.89 27.63 1.84
CA PHE A 87 -19.36 28.25 0.59
C PHE A 87 -19.61 27.18 -0.49
N ILE A 88 -20.61 27.40 -1.35
CA ILE A 88 -20.98 26.48 -2.44
C ILE A 88 -20.28 26.86 -3.74
N LYS A 89 -20.17 28.16 -4.08
CA LYS A 89 -19.47 28.55 -5.30
C LYS A 89 -17.97 28.21 -5.21
N PRO A 90 -17.35 27.82 -6.34
CA PRO A 90 -17.85 27.90 -7.72
C PRO A 90 -18.59 26.65 -8.23
N HIS A 91 -19.18 25.81 -7.37
CA HIS A 91 -20.02 24.70 -7.82
C HIS A 91 -21.21 25.17 -8.68
N SER A 92 -21.54 24.40 -9.72
CA SER A 92 -22.66 24.65 -10.63
C SER A 92 -24.04 24.62 -9.93
N PRO A 93 -25.07 25.35 -10.39
CA PRO A 93 -25.03 26.31 -11.49
C PRO A 93 -24.14 27.51 -11.14
N TYR A 94 -23.47 28.10 -12.12
CA TYR A 94 -22.51 29.18 -11.93
C TYR A 94 -23.24 30.52 -11.85
N ILE A 95 -23.63 30.89 -10.64
CA ILE A 95 -24.49 32.04 -10.36
C ILE A 95 -23.79 32.94 -9.35
N ALA A 96 -23.62 34.21 -9.73
CA ALA A 96 -23.01 35.25 -8.91
C ALA A 96 -23.65 36.61 -9.23
N PRO A 97 -23.61 37.60 -8.34
CA PRO A 97 -24.15 38.92 -8.65
C PRO A 97 -23.50 39.53 -9.89
N LYS A 98 -24.29 40.25 -10.70
CA LYS A 98 -23.86 40.82 -11.99
C LYS A 98 -22.53 41.58 -11.90
N LYS A 99 -22.33 42.36 -10.82
CA LYS A 99 -21.10 43.13 -10.61
C LYS A 99 -19.81 42.28 -10.63
N PHE A 100 -19.88 40.97 -10.36
CA PHE A 100 -18.71 40.08 -10.42
C PHE A 100 -18.48 39.51 -11.83
N PHE A 101 -19.53 39.40 -12.64
CA PHE A 101 -19.38 39.14 -14.07
C PHE A 101 -18.71 40.32 -14.77
N ASP A 102 -19.12 41.54 -14.40
CA ASP A 102 -18.62 42.80 -14.97
C ASP A 102 -17.12 43.06 -14.67
N LEU A 103 -16.48 42.27 -13.80
CA LEU A 103 -15.03 42.33 -13.55
C LEU A 103 -14.21 41.77 -14.72
N TYR A 104 -14.84 41.03 -15.62
CA TYR A 104 -14.17 40.33 -16.71
C TYR A 104 -14.81 40.73 -18.03
N ASP A 105 -13.98 40.97 -19.04
CA ASP A 105 -14.44 41.10 -20.42
C ASP A 105 -14.79 39.69 -20.97
N PRO A 106 -16.07 39.42 -21.30
CA PRO A 106 -16.52 38.10 -21.77
C PRO A 106 -15.76 37.60 -23.01
N GLU A 107 -15.38 38.50 -23.92
CA GLU A 107 -14.69 38.16 -25.16
C GLU A 107 -13.22 37.77 -24.93
N SER A 108 -12.64 38.27 -23.83
CA SER A 108 -11.25 37.99 -23.44
C SER A 108 -11.07 36.65 -22.72
N ILE A 109 -12.16 36.01 -22.27
CA ILE A 109 -12.09 34.77 -21.48
C ILE A 109 -11.45 33.65 -22.32
N PRO A 110 -10.27 33.12 -21.94
CA PRO A 110 -9.58 32.13 -22.74
C PRO A 110 -10.30 30.79 -22.68
N LEU A 111 -10.29 30.05 -23.79
CA LEU A 111 -10.63 28.63 -23.82
C LEU A 111 -9.54 27.80 -23.13
N ALA A 112 -9.77 26.50 -22.95
CA ALA A 112 -8.75 25.59 -22.46
C ALA A 112 -7.53 25.58 -23.39
N ASP A 113 -6.32 25.56 -22.81
CA ASP A 113 -5.08 25.53 -23.58
C ASP A 113 -5.03 24.27 -24.45
N PRO A 114 -4.69 24.36 -25.76
CA PRO A 114 -4.59 23.19 -26.64
C PRO A 114 -3.73 22.04 -26.08
N VAL A 115 -2.70 22.31 -25.27
CA VAL A 115 -1.87 21.27 -24.65
C VAL A 115 -2.66 20.44 -23.64
N THR A 116 -3.60 21.07 -22.92
CA THR A 116 -4.43 20.40 -21.91
C THR A 116 -5.56 19.57 -22.51
N LEU A 117 -5.87 19.76 -23.80
CA LEU A 117 -6.88 18.98 -24.52
C LEU A 117 -6.40 17.58 -24.92
N LYS A 118 -5.08 17.35 -24.95
CA LYS A 118 -4.48 16.09 -25.36
C LYS A 118 -4.74 14.98 -24.34
N THR A 119 -4.98 13.77 -24.86
CA THR A 119 -5.32 12.57 -24.06
C THR A 119 -4.67 11.31 -24.62
N ASP A 120 -3.41 11.41 -25.05
CA ASP A 120 -2.72 10.34 -25.78
C ASP A 120 -2.55 9.09 -24.88
N GLY A 121 -3.08 7.96 -25.32
CA GLY A 121 -3.00 6.69 -24.57
C GLY A 121 -3.80 6.64 -23.26
N ILE A 122 -4.62 7.66 -22.98
CA ILE A 122 -5.48 7.67 -21.79
C ILE A 122 -6.67 6.73 -22.01
N PRO A 123 -6.91 5.75 -21.12
CA PRO A 123 -8.02 4.83 -21.26
C PRO A 123 -9.37 5.53 -21.02
N ALA A 124 -10.40 5.13 -21.77
CA ALA A 124 -11.72 5.77 -21.72
C ALA A 124 -12.36 5.75 -20.31
N ILE A 125 -12.00 4.76 -19.47
CA ILE A 125 -12.48 4.65 -18.09
C ILE A 125 -12.05 5.82 -17.20
N ALA A 126 -10.92 6.46 -17.51
CA ALA A 126 -10.43 7.63 -16.79
C ALA A 126 -11.20 8.92 -17.12
N MET A 127 -12.02 8.90 -18.17
CA MET A 127 -12.76 10.03 -18.71
C MET A 127 -14.26 9.98 -18.33
N HIS A 128 -14.99 11.06 -18.62
CA HIS A 128 -16.45 11.09 -18.51
C HIS A 128 -17.12 11.99 -19.54
N GLY A 129 -18.43 11.83 -19.72
CA GLY A 129 -19.20 12.60 -20.70
C GLY A 129 -19.62 14.01 -20.26
N SER A 130 -18.96 14.61 -19.27
CA SER A 130 -19.34 15.93 -18.70
C SER A 130 -20.80 16.04 -18.23
N GLY A 131 -21.35 14.96 -17.67
CA GLY A 131 -22.76 14.87 -17.27
C GLY A 131 -23.18 15.95 -16.26
N GLU A 132 -22.23 16.48 -15.49
CA GLU A 132 -22.51 17.58 -14.56
C GLU A 132 -22.97 18.85 -15.26
N LEU A 133 -22.26 19.30 -16.29
CA LEU A 133 -22.64 20.48 -17.06
C LEU A 133 -23.83 20.17 -17.99
N ARG A 134 -23.85 19.00 -18.62
CA ARG A 134 -24.88 18.66 -19.64
C ARG A 134 -26.29 18.53 -19.10
N ARG A 135 -26.49 18.53 -17.76
CA ARG A 135 -27.83 18.45 -17.16
C ARG A 135 -28.62 19.78 -17.27
N TYR A 136 -27.95 20.93 -17.38
CA TYR A 136 -28.56 22.26 -17.45
C TYR A 136 -29.29 22.51 -18.78
N THR A 137 -30.40 23.26 -18.78
CA THR A 137 -31.33 23.42 -19.92
C THR A 137 -30.68 24.00 -21.17
N ASP A 138 -29.70 24.87 -20.98
CA ASP A 138 -29.00 25.66 -22.00
C ASP A 138 -27.70 25.00 -22.49
N GLN A 139 -27.42 23.76 -22.07
CA GLN A 139 -26.16 23.07 -22.41
C GLN A 139 -26.35 22.00 -23.48
N GLN A 140 -25.40 21.93 -24.41
CA GLN A 140 -25.37 20.91 -25.45
C GLN A 140 -25.31 19.49 -24.85
N LYS A 141 -26.26 18.64 -25.23
CA LYS A 141 -26.45 17.32 -24.60
C LYS A 141 -25.49 16.24 -25.11
N ARG A 142 -24.91 16.39 -26.31
CA ARG A 142 -24.02 15.41 -26.95
C ARG A 142 -22.98 16.12 -27.81
N GLY A 143 -21.80 15.52 -27.98
CA GLY A 143 -20.71 16.11 -28.79
C GLY A 143 -19.97 17.26 -28.08
N PRO A 144 -19.02 17.92 -28.75
CA PRO A 144 -18.24 19.03 -28.19
C PRO A 144 -19.14 20.16 -27.68
N ILE A 145 -18.76 20.82 -26.59
CA ILE A 145 -19.45 22.04 -26.13
C ILE A 145 -19.06 23.20 -27.06
N PRO A 146 -19.98 24.02 -27.57
CA PRO A 146 -19.66 25.13 -28.47
C PRO A 146 -18.74 26.15 -27.80
N GLU A 147 -17.78 26.72 -28.53
CA GLU A 147 -16.80 27.67 -27.95
C GLU A 147 -17.45 28.84 -27.21
N ALA A 148 -18.55 29.39 -27.74
CA ALA A 148 -19.31 30.45 -27.09
C ALA A 148 -19.83 30.02 -25.71
N ASP A 149 -20.36 28.79 -25.60
CA ASP A 149 -20.80 28.24 -24.31
C ASP A 149 -19.62 27.95 -23.37
N GLN A 150 -18.50 27.46 -23.90
CA GLN A 150 -17.29 27.25 -23.10
C GLN A 150 -16.81 28.56 -22.46
N ARG A 151 -16.73 29.65 -23.25
CA ARG A 151 -16.35 30.98 -22.74
C ARG A 151 -17.35 31.50 -21.73
N ARG A 152 -18.65 31.39 -22.02
CA ARG A 152 -19.72 31.83 -21.10
C ARG A 152 -19.68 31.11 -19.76
N VAL A 153 -19.48 29.79 -19.77
CA VAL A 153 -19.38 29.00 -18.53
C VAL A 153 -18.10 29.33 -17.76
N ARG A 154 -16.96 29.51 -18.44
CA ARG A 154 -15.70 29.93 -17.81
C ARG A 154 -15.80 31.33 -17.21
N HIS A 155 -16.44 32.27 -17.91
CA HIS A 155 -16.73 33.62 -17.41
C HIS A 155 -17.52 33.55 -16.10
N ALA A 156 -18.60 32.76 -16.07
CA ALA A 156 -19.43 32.59 -14.89
C ALA A 156 -18.68 31.93 -13.74
N TYR A 157 -17.82 30.93 -14.01
CA TYR A 157 -16.99 30.30 -13.01
C TYR A 157 -16.02 31.28 -12.35
N LEU A 158 -15.36 32.14 -13.16
CA LEU A 158 -14.48 33.21 -12.66
C LEU A 158 -15.24 34.26 -11.83
N ALA A 159 -16.44 34.66 -12.28
CA ALA A 159 -17.32 35.54 -11.51
C ALA A 159 -17.72 34.93 -10.16
N CYS A 160 -18.03 33.63 -10.13
CA CYS A 160 -18.28 32.89 -8.91
C CYS A 160 -17.07 32.86 -7.95
N ILE A 161 -15.84 32.73 -8.47
CA ILE A 161 -14.63 32.82 -7.66
C ILE A 161 -14.50 34.21 -7.03
N SER A 162 -14.61 35.28 -7.83
CA SER A 162 -14.54 36.66 -7.31
C SER A 162 -15.63 36.97 -6.29
N TYR A 163 -16.81 36.41 -6.48
CA TYR A 163 -17.90 36.53 -5.52
C TYR A 163 -17.54 35.89 -4.18
N ILE A 164 -16.99 34.68 -4.18
CA ILE A 164 -16.54 34.01 -2.95
C ILE A 164 -15.35 34.70 -2.31
N ASP A 165 -14.40 35.21 -3.09
CA ASP A 165 -13.28 36.01 -2.58
C ASP A 165 -13.80 37.21 -1.77
N ALA A 166 -14.77 37.95 -2.30
CA ALA A 166 -15.43 39.04 -1.58
C ALA A 166 -16.16 38.55 -0.31
N GLN A 167 -16.79 37.37 -0.33
CA GLN A 167 -17.49 36.82 0.84
C GLN A 167 -16.51 36.38 1.93
N ILE A 168 -15.37 35.78 1.56
CA ILE A 168 -14.28 35.46 2.48
C ILE A 168 -13.74 36.75 3.11
N GLY A 169 -13.51 37.80 2.31
CA GLY A 169 -13.07 39.11 2.79
C GLY A 169 -13.99 39.70 3.86
N ARG A 170 -15.31 39.57 3.71
CA ARG A 170 -16.29 40.02 4.71
C ARG A 170 -16.15 39.29 6.05
N VAL A 171 -15.95 37.97 6.03
CA VAL A 171 -15.77 37.16 7.24
C VAL A 171 -14.44 37.48 7.93
N LEU A 172 -13.36 37.62 7.17
CA LEU A 172 -12.04 38.00 7.70
C LEU A 172 -12.02 39.41 8.29
N ALA A 173 -12.68 40.37 7.63
CA ALA A 173 -12.82 41.73 8.14
C ALA A 173 -13.59 41.78 9.46
N GLU A 174 -14.62 40.95 9.64
CA GLU A 174 -15.32 40.85 10.93
C GLU A 174 -14.44 40.18 12.00
N LEU A 175 -13.68 39.14 11.65
CA LEU A 175 -12.72 38.52 12.57
C LEU A 175 -11.68 39.53 13.10
N GLU A 176 -11.19 40.40 12.22
CA GLU A 176 -10.30 41.52 12.58
C GLU A 176 -11.01 42.55 13.48
N LYS A 177 -12.22 42.98 13.09
CA LYS A 177 -13.02 43.96 13.84
C LYS A 177 -13.33 43.49 15.27
N GLN A 178 -13.53 42.20 15.49
CA GLN A 178 -13.76 41.62 16.81
C GLN A 178 -12.47 41.38 17.61
N GLY A 179 -11.30 41.72 17.07
CA GLY A 179 -10.02 41.50 17.75
C GLY A 179 -9.57 40.03 17.82
N LEU A 180 -10.23 39.13 17.10
CA LEU A 180 -10.01 37.68 17.15
C LEU A 180 -8.83 37.21 16.24
N THR A 181 -8.24 38.11 15.48
CA THR A 181 -7.15 37.77 14.55
C THR A 181 -5.88 37.30 15.27
N GLY A 182 -5.65 37.75 16.51
CA GLY A 182 -4.46 37.37 17.30
C GLY A 182 -4.49 35.95 17.86
N ASN A 183 -5.66 35.30 17.92
CA ASN A 183 -5.85 33.99 18.55
C ASN A 183 -6.64 32.99 17.68
N THR A 184 -6.84 33.28 16.39
CA THR A 184 -7.58 32.41 15.47
C THR A 184 -6.69 31.88 14.34
N ILE A 185 -6.67 30.55 14.19
CA ILE A 185 -6.14 29.86 12.99
C ILE A 185 -7.21 29.89 11.91
N VAL A 186 -6.84 30.30 10.69
CA VAL A 186 -7.74 30.32 9.53
C VAL A 186 -7.23 29.35 8.48
N ALA A 187 -8.02 28.34 8.13
CA ALA A 187 -7.73 27.43 7.04
C ALA A 187 -8.72 27.65 5.88
N LEU A 188 -8.21 27.82 4.67
CA LEU A 188 -8.97 27.91 3.43
C LEU A 188 -8.57 26.75 2.53
N TRP A 189 -9.55 25.93 2.13
CA TRP A 189 -9.33 24.81 1.22
C TRP A 189 -10.54 24.57 0.32
N SER A 190 -10.34 23.78 -0.74
CA SER A 190 -11.42 23.24 -1.57
C SER A 190 -11.53 21.72 -1.38
N ASP A 191 -12.71 21.15 -1.58
CA ASP A 191 -12.97 19.71 -1.47
C ASP A 191 -12.42 18.92 -2.66
N HIS A 192 -12.36 19.52 -3.84
CA HIS A 192 -11.77 18.96 -5.05
C HIS A 192 -11.43 20.05 -6.08
N GLY A 193 -10.66 19.70 -7.11
CA GLY A 193 -10.39 20.55 -8.26
C GLY A 193 -11.55 20.57 -9.29
N TYR A 194 -11.31 21.02 -10.52
CA TYR A 194 -12.38 21.15 -11.52
C TYR A 194 -11.84 21.28 -12.95
N HIS A 195 -12.46 20.59 -13.91
CA HIS A 195 -12.24 20.80 -15.35
C HIS A 195 -13.20 21.84 -15.93
N LEU A 196 -12.67 22.75 -16.74
CA LEU A 196 -13.38 23.83 -17.44
C LEU A 196 -13.11 23.77 -18.95
N GLY A 197 -13.05 22.55 -19.50
CA GLY A 197 -12.74 22.28 -20.89
C GLY A 197 -11.43 21.52 -21.11
N GLU A 198 -10.54 21.49 -20.12
CA GLU A 198 -9.32 20.69 -20.16
C GLU A 198 -9.67 19.20 -20.36
N LYS A 199 -8.91 18.50 -21.22
CA LYS A 199 -9.23 17.15 -21.73
C LYS A 199 -10.65 17.00 -22.31
N SER A 200 -11.26 18.09 -22.76
CA SER A 200 -12.68 18.18 -23.16
C SER A 200 -13.69 17.83 -22.05
N LEU A 201 -13.25 17.83 -20.78
CA LEU A 201 -14.06 17.53 -19.63
C LEU A 201 -14.62 18.82 -18.99
N TRP A 202 -15.81 18.69 -18.41
CA TRP A 202 -16.44 19.74 -17.61
C TRP A 202 -17.01 19.13 -16.34
N GLY A 203 -16.68 19.72 -15.20
CA GLY A 203 -17.00 19.16 -13.89
C GLY A 203 -15.77 18.52 -13.24
N LYS A 204 -16.04 17.55 -12.38
CA LYS A 204 -15.05 16.74 -11.66
C LYS A 204 -15.32 15.26 -11.93
N THR A 205 -14.77 14.37 -11.10
CA THR A 205 -14.93 12.90 -11.12
C THR A 205 -13.85 12.12 -11.87
N THR A 206 -12.62 12.62 -11.81
CA THR A 206 -11.41 11.95 -12.33
C THR A 206 -10.32 11.86 -11.27
N ASN A 207 -9.28 11.05 -11.53
CA ASN A 207 -8.05 11.01 -10.74
C ASN A 207 -6.95 11.92 -11.33
N PHE A 208 -7.28 12.80 -12.29
CA PHE A 208 -6.29 13.73 -12.86
C PHE A 208 -5.88 14.80 -11.85
N GLU A 209 -4.73 15.40 -12.06
CA GLU A 209 -4.21 16.52 -11.25
C GLU A 209 -5.25 17.63 -11.12
N MET A 210 -5.92 17.97 -12.21
CA MET A 210 -6.91 19.06 -12.26
C MET A 210 -8.11 18.86 -11.32
N ASP A 211 -8.47 17.62 -11.00
CA ASP A 211 -9.57 17.28 -10.08
C ASP A 211 -9.10 17.01 -8.65
N THR A 212 -7.82 16.69 -8.47
CA THR A 212 -7.32 16.18 -7.17
C THR A 212 -6.41 17.18 -6.46
N ARG A 213 -5.82 18.15 -7.18
CA ARG A 213 -5.04 19.24 -6.59
C ARG A 213 -5.97 20.41 -6.24
N VAL A 214 -5.91 20.84 -4.98
CA VAL A 214 -6.76 21.91 -4.44
C VAL A 214 -5.91 23.03 -3.82
N PRO A 215 -6.43 24.26 -3.74
CA PRO A 215 -5.85 25.26 -2.85
C PRO A 215 -5.97 24.78 -1.40
N LEU A 216 -4.90 24.96 -0.62
CA LEU A 216 -4.87 24.81 0.83
C LEU A 216 -3.97 25.91 1.39
N ILE A 217 -4.57 26.81 2.17
CA ILE A 217 -3.90 27.95 2.81
C ILE A 217 -4.22 27.88 4.30
N ILE A 218 -3.20 27.96 5.15
CA ILE A 218 -3.35 27.96 6.60
C ILE A 218 -2.64 29.19 7.15
N ARG A 219 -3.40 30.10 7.76
CA ARG A 219 -2.89 31.28 8.47
C ARG A 219 -2.91 31.01 9.96
N ILE A 220 -1.76 31.15 10.60
CA ILE A 220 -1.55 30.88 12.03
C ILE A 220 -1.09 32.17 12.68
N PRO A 221 -1.69 32.61 13.81
CA PRO A 221 -1.24 33.79 14.52
C PRO A 221 0.26 33.72 14.86
N GLY A 222 1.01 34.79 14.55
CA GLY A 222 2.44 34.89 14.87
C GLY A 222 3.39 34.06 14.00
N LYS A 223 2.91 33.47 12.89
CA LYS A 223 3.76 32.77 11.91
C LYS A 223 4.00 33.60 10.66
N GLU A 224 5.21 33.49 10.12
CA GLU A 224 5.59 34.13 8.85
C GLU A 224 4.94 33.43 7.64
N PRO A 225 4.69 34.15 6.53
CA PRO A 225 4.17 33.54 5.31
C PRO A 225 5.20 32.60 4.67
N GLY A 226 4.74 31.48 4.11
CA GLY A 226 5.57 30.53 3.39
C GLY A 226 4.80 29.71 2.36
N VAL A 227 5.53 29.06 1.44
CA VAL A 227 4.95 28.16 0.43
C VAL A 227 5.61 26.80 0.57
N HIS A 228 4.79 25.78 0.81
CA HIS A 228 5.24 24.39 0.88
C HIS A 228 4.92 23.65 -0.43
N LYS A 229 5.87 22.84 -0.92
CA LYS A 229 5.74 22.12 -2.21
C LYS A 229 5.59 20.60 -2.07
N SER A 230 5.74 20.06 -0.87
CA SER A 230 5.61 18.62 -0.67
C SER A 230 4.17 18.16 -0.81
N PRO A 231 3.93 16.92 -1.28
CA PRO A 231 2.60 16.34 -1.28
C PRO A 231 1.96 16.39 0.11
N VAL A 232 0.69 16.81 0.16
CA VAL A 232 -0.18 16.82 1.33
C VAL A 232 -1.58 16.38 0.90
N GLU A 233 -2.40 15.93 1.84
CA GLU A 233 -3.74 15.43 1.60
C GLU A 233 -4.76 16.17 2.48
N LEU A 234 -6.02 16.27 2.04
CA LEU A 234 -7.06 16.91 2.85
C LEU A 234 -7.31 16.18 4.19
N VAL A 235 -7.01 14.88 4.27
CA VAL A 235 -7.07 14.12 5.53
C VAL A 235 -6.03 14.59 6.56
N ASP A 236 -5.01 15.34 6.15
CA ASP A 236 -3.98 15.93 7.03
C ASP A 236 -4.51 17.14 7.79
N LEU A 237 -5.58 17.77 7.30
CA LEU A 237 -6.10 19.00 7.88
C LEU A 237 -6.61 18.79 9.31
N TYR A 238 -7.32 17.69 9.57
CA TYR A 238 -7.83 17.41 10.90
C TYR A 238 -6.70 17.23 11.95
N PRO A 239 -5.73 16.31 11.80
CA PRO A 239 -4.64 16.18 12.77
C PRO A 239 -3.80 17.47 12.86
N THR A 240 -3.65 18.22 11.76
CA THR A 240 -2.94 19.53 11.79
C THR A 240 -3.64 20.56 12.66
N LEU A 241 -4.94 20.77 12.47
CA LEU A 241 -5.68 21.76 13.24
C LEU A 241 -5.81 21.36 14.72
N ALA A 242 -5.96 20.07 15.00
CA ALA A 242 -5.96 19.56 16.37
C ALA A 242 -4.61 19.80 17.06
N ASP A 243 -3.51 19.46 16.40
CA ASP A 243 -2.15 19.66 16.90
C ASP A 243 -1.83 21.14 17.14
N LEU A 244 -2.12 22.02 16.16
CA LEU A 244 -1.94 23.47 16.31
C LEU A 244 -2.82 24.09 17.41
N ALA A 245 -3.95 23.46 17.74
CA ALA A 245 -4.83 23.88 18.83
C ALA A 245 -4.48 23.22 20.18
N GLY A 246 -3.44 22.38 20.25
CA GLY A 246 -3.05 21.65 21.47
C GLY A 246 -4.06 20.58 21.91
N LEU A 247 -4.87 20.07 20.98
CA LEU A 247 -5.86 19.03 21.22
C LEU A 247 -5.26 17.63 20.98
N PRO A 248 -5.71 16.60 21.73
CA PRO A 248 -5.26 15.23 21.50
C PRO A 248 -5.68 14.74 20.11
N VAL A 249 -4.76 14.06 19.43
CA VAL A 249 -4.97 13.47 18.11
C VAL A 249 -5.14 11.97 18.26
N GLY A 250 -6.21 11.40 17.69
CA GLY A 250 -6.47 9.97 17.76
C GLY A 250 -5.53 9.15 16.87
N GLU A 251 -5.03 8.02 17.38
CA GLU A 251 -4.13 7.11 16.64
C GLU A 251 -4.77 6.47 15.39
N GLN A 252 -6.11 6.49 15.30
CA GLN A 252 -6.85 5.97 14.16
C GLN A 252 -6.81 6.87 12.92
N LEU A 253 -6.37 8.12 13.05
CA LEU A 253 -6.39 9.06 11.93
C LEU A 253 -5.40 8.64 10.85
N GLN A 254 -5.81 8.87 9.61
CA GLN A 254 -5.00 8.57 8.42
C GLN A 254 -4.18 9.75 7.91
N GLY A 255 -4.45 10.95 8.44
CA GLY A 255 -3.66 12.14 8.13
C GLY A 255 -2.40 12.24 9.00
N THR A 256 -1.43 13.01 8.51
CA THR A 256 -0.23 13.42 9.24
C THR A 256 -0.33 14.90 9.54
N SER A 257 -0.06 15.31 10.77
CA SER A 257 -0.01 16.75 11.11
C SER A 257 1.05 17.46 10.27
N LEU A 258 0.69 18.61 9.71
CA LEU A 258 1.58 19.47 8.93
C LEU A 258 2.34 20.46 9.82
N SER A 259 2.13 20.46 11.14
CA SER A 259 2.74 21.41 12.09
C SER A 259 4.27 21.50 11.94
N ALA A 260 4.95 20.36 11.81
CA ALA A 260 6.41 20.32 11.62
C ALA A 260 6.87 21.03 10.33
N ALA A 261 6.12 20.89 9.23
CA ALA A 261 6.44 21.57 7.97
C ALA A 261 6.03 23.04 7.96
N ILE A 262 5.06 23.42 8.78
CA ILE A 262 4.72 24.82 9.03
C ILE A 262 5.88 25.52 9.76
N GLU A 263 6.49 24.86 10.75
CA GLU A 263 7.65 25.40 11.47
C GLU A 263 8.92 25.43 10.61
N ASN A 264 9.12 24.39 9.80
CA ASN A 264 10.25 24.31 8.89
C ASN A 264 9.78 23.96 7.47
N PRO A 265 9.62 24.97 6.58
CA PRO A 265 9.15 24.76 5.22
C PRO A 265 10.07 23.91 4.32
N ALA A 266 11.27 23.57 4.78
CA ALA A 266 12.15 22.63 4.08
C ALA A 266 11.83 21.16 4.38
N LEU A 267 11.09 20.88 5.46
CA LEU A 267 10.71 19.52 5.84
C LEU A 267 9.54 19.03 5.00
N ALA A 268 9.81 18.04 4.14
CA ALA A 268 8.71 17.33 3.53
C ALA A 268 7.94 16.52 4.59
N VAL A 269 6.60 16.52 4.49
CA VAL A 269 5.69 15.76 5.40
C VAL A 269 5.44 14.36 4.85
N LYS A 270 5.19 14.27 3.54
CA LYS A 270 4.93 13.03 2.83
C LYS A 270 5.72 12.95 1.52
N SER A 271 6.00 11.72 1.10
CA SER A 271 6.60 11.41 -0.21
C SER A 271 5.57 11.25 -1.33
N ALA A 272 4.29 11.05 -0.97
CA ALA A 272 3.19 10.89 -1.92
C ALA A 272 1.84 11.27 -1.31
N ALA A 273 0.88 11.61 -2.18
CA ALA A 273 -0.54 11.78 -1.89
C ALA A 273 -1.38 10.76 -2.68
N PHE A 274 -2.53 10.37 -2.15
CA PHE A 274 -3.38 9.33 -2.70
C PHE A 274 -4.77 9.87 -3.06
N SER A 275 -5.36 9.33 -4.11
CA SER A 275 -6.73 9.63 -4.53
C SER A 275 -7.39 8.40 -5.12
N GLN A 276 -8.73 8.35 -5.06
CA GLN A 276 -9.48 7.26 -5.66
C GLN A 276 -10.81 7.73 -6.23
N PHE A 277 -11.25 7.10 -7.32
CA PHE A 277 -12.56 7.36 -7.92
C PHE A 277 -13.18 6.09 -8.48
N SER A 278 -14.51 5.94 -8.39
CA SER A 278 -15.22 4.74 -8.85
C SER A 278 -15.99 4.98 -10.15
N ARG A 279 -15.92 4.03 -11.07
CA ARG A 279 -16.64 3.99 -12.35
C ARG A 279 -17.29 2.62 -12.53
N GLY A 280 -18.59 2.52 -12.24
CA GLY A 280 -19.31 1.24 -12.31
C GLY A 280 -18.73 0.21 -11.34
N SER A 281 -18.37 -0.98 -11.83
CA SER A 281 -17.74 -2.05 -11.04
C SER A 281 -16.23 -1.86 -10.82
N LYS A 282 -15.65 -0.77 -11.31
CA LYS A 282 -14.22 -0.53 -11.28
C LYS A 282 -13.88 0.68 -10.41
N ARG A 283 -12.73 0.65 -9.77
CA ARG A 283 -12.19 1.75 -8.96
C ARG A 283 -10.77 2.07 -9.40
N GLY A 284 -10.53 3.34 -9.72
CA GLY A 284 -9.22 3.88 -9.99
C GLY A 284 -8.56 4.29 -8.69
N TYR A 285 -7.45 3.65 -8.33
CA TYR A 285 -6.59 4.03 -7.21
C TYR A 285 -5.36 4.76 -7.75
N SER A 286 -5.03 5.92 -7.20
CA SER A 286 -3.99 6.81 -7.74
C SER A 286 -3.01 7.26 -6.66
N ILE A 287 -1.72 7.28 -7.02
CA ILE A 287 -0.62 7.83 -6.22
C ILE A 287 0.02 9.00 -6.98
N ARG A 288 0.19 10.13 -6.29
CA ARG A 288 0.88 11.32 -6.77
C ARG A 288 2.12 11.57 -5.91
N THR A 289 3.30 11.32 -6.46
CA THR A 289 4.58 11.70 -5.83
C THR A 289 4.92 13.15 -6.19
N LYS A 290 6.14 13.62 -5.95
CA LYS A 290 6.60 14.90 -6.51
C LYS A 290 6.70 14.85 -8.04
N THR A 291 7.15 13.73 -8.59
CA THR A 291 7.56 13.62 -10.01
C THR A 291 6.57 12.87 -10.88
N HIS A 292 5.76 11.96 -10.33
CA HIS A 292 4.87 11.11 -11.12
C HIS A 292 3.46 11.07 -10.54
N ARG A 293 2.48 10.80 -11.41
CA ARG A 293 1.18 10.25 -11.04
C ARG A 293 1.04 8.87 -11.65
N TYR A 294 0.59 7.90 -10.86
CA TYR A 294 0.28 6.54 -11.33
C TYR A 294 -1.11 6.14 -10.86
N THR A 295 -1.90 5.52 -11.74
CA THR A 295 -3.27 5.07 -11.44
C THR A 295 -3.50 3.64 -11.93
N GLU A 296 -4.10 2.80 -11.10
CA GLU A 296 -4.61 1.47 -11.46
C GLU A 296 -6.14 1.42 -11.37
N TRP A 297 -6.79 0.97 -12.44
CA TRP A 297 -8.23 0.71 -12.46
C TRP A 297 -8.48 -0.76 -12.17
N ILE A 298 -8.98 -1.04 -10.98
CA ILE A 298 -9.22 -2.39 -10.48
C ILE A 298 -10.73 -2.65 -10.54
N ASP A 299 -11.13 -3.76 -11.17
CA ASP A 299 -12.50 -4.24 -11.01
C ASP A 299 -12.65 -4.81 -9.60
N PHE A 300 -13.46 -4.17 -8.75
CA PHE A 300 -13.51 -4.53 -7.34
C PHE A 300 -14.25 -5.85 -7.09
N LYS A 301 -14.92 -6.42 -8.09
CA LYS A 301 -15.53 -7.75 -7.98
C LYS A 301 -14.50 -8.85 -8.21
N THR A 302 -13.62 -8.65 -9.19
CA THR A 302 -12.63 -9.66 -9.60
C THR A 302 -11.24 -9.44 -9.02
N GLY A 303 -10.94 -8.23 -8.53
CA GLY A 303 -9.60 -7.82 -8.13
C GLY A 303 -8.64 -7.60 -9.31
N GLN A 304 -9.10 -7.75 -10.55
CA GLN A 304 -8.26 -7.63 -11.73
C GLN A 304 -7.93 -6.15 -12.02
N VAL A 305 -6.64 -5.85 -12.23
CA VAL A 305 -6.22 -4.57 -12.82
C VAL A 305 -6.60 -4.59 -14.30
N THR A 306 -7.49 -3.69 -14.69
CA THR A 306 -8.05 -3.61 -16.05
C THR A 306 -7.40 -2.53 -16.90
N ASP A 307 -6.98 -1.43 -16.29
CA ASP A 307 -6.34 -0.32 -16.99
C ASP A 307 -5.29 0.33 -16.07
N ARG A 308 -4.27 0.95 -16.66
CA ARG A 308 -3.18 1.64 -15.94
C ARG A 308 -2.84 2.97 -16.61
N MET A 309 -2.42 3.93 -15.80
CA MET A 309 -1.93 5.22 -16.27
C MET A 309 -0.67 5.63 -15.52
N LEU A 310 0.30 6.20 -16.25
CA LEU A 310 1.52 6.79 -15.69
C LEU A 310 1.77 8.15 -16.36
N PHE A 311 1.98 9.20 -15.55
CA PHE A 311 2.31 10.54 -16.01
C PHE A 311 3.58 11.04 -15.31
N ASP A 312 4.51 11.64 -16.06
CA ASP A 312 5.70 12.30 -15.51
C ASP A 312 5.48 13.83 -15.47
N HIS A 313 5.25 14.34 -14.26
CA HIS A 313 4.95 15.75 -14.00
C HIS A 313 6.14 16.69 -14.18
N ARG A 314 7.36 16.16 -14.38
CA ARG A 314 8.53 17.00 -14.70
C ARG A 314 8.49 17.51 -16.13
N SER A 315 7.87 16.74 -17.03
CA SER A 315 7.79 17.04 -18.46
C SER A 315 6.36 17.30 -18.94
N ASP A 316 5.37 16.71 -18.29
CA ASP A 316 3.95 16.80 -18.64
C ASP A 316 3.09 17.07 -17.39
N PRO A 317 3.09 18.31 -16.87
CA PRO A 317 2.27 18.67 -15.71
C PRO A 317 0.76 18.65 -15.99
N HIS A 318 0.35 18.55 -17.26
CA HIS A 318 -1.05 18.51 -17.70
C HIS A 318 -1.57 17.09 -17.93
N GLU A 319 -0.73 16.08 -17.71
CA GLU A 319 -1.08 14.65 -17.84
C GLU A 319 -1.67 14.35 -19.23
N SER A 320 -1.11 14.96 -20.26
CA SER A 320 -1.55 14.90 -21.65
C SER A 320 -1.24 13.57 -22.33
N ARG A 321 -0.23 12.83 -21.87
CA ARG A 321 0.21 11.56 -22.46
C ARG A 321 0.43 10.48 -21.40
N ASN A 322 -0.27 9.35 -21.55
CA ASN A 322 -0.04 8.17 -20.74
C ASN A 322 1.26 7.47 -21.16
N LEU A 323 2.20 7.33 -20.21
CA LEU A 323 3.53 6.74 -20.41
C LEU A 323 3.62 5.26 -20.02
N ILE A 324 2.49 4.62 -19.69
CA ILE A 324 2.50 3.26 -19.15
C ILE A 324 3.25 2.24 -20.03
N ASP A 325 3.17 2.39 -21.36
CA ASP A 325 3.80 1.48 -22.34
C ASP A 325 5.10 2.03 -22.95
N SER A 326 5.45 3.29 -22.68
CA SER A 326 6.60 3.96 -23.31
C SER A 326 7.65 4.49 -22.34
N GLY A 327 7.42 4.37 -21.03
CA GLY A 327 8.34 4.80 -19.98
C GLY A 327 9.22 3.67 -19.42
N ASP A 328 10.05 4.00 -18.43
CA ASP A 328 10.80 3.02 -17.65
C ASP A 328 9.82 2.10 -16.88
N PRO A 329 9.82 0.78 -17.12
CA PRO A 329 8.89 -0.15 -16.48
C PRO A 329 9.11 -0.29 -14.96
N PHE A 330 10.26 0.13 -14.44
CA PHE A 330 10.53 0.12 -13.00
C PHE A 330 9.67 1.12 -12.23
N VAL A 331 9.40 2.29 -12.82
CA VAL A 331 8.61 3.36 -12.19
C VAL A 331 7.18 2.91 -11.87
N PRO A 332 6.37 2.43 -12.83
CA PRO A 332 5.01 1.96 -12.55
C PRO A 332 5.01 0.71 -11.66
N ALA A 333 6.01 -0.17 -11.74
CA ALA A 333 6.14 -1.31 -10.82
C ALA A 333 6.34 -0.86 -9.37
N ASN A 334 7.22 0.12 -9.13
CA ASN A 334 7.47 0.67 -7.80
C ASN A 334 6.25 1.47 -7.27
N LEU A 335 5.59 2.24 -8.11
CA LEU A 335 4.39 2.99 -7.71
C LEU A 335 3.18 2.06 -7.48
N SER A 336 3.03 1.01 -8.28
CA SER A 336 2.07 -0.09 -8.05
C SER A 336 2.34 -0.78 -6.72
N HIS A 337 3.62 -0.99 -6.38
CA HIS A 337 4.01 -1.55 -5.08
C HIS A 337 3.57 -0.66 -3.90
N HIS A 338 3.76 0.65 -4.00
CA HIS A 338 3.29 1.58 -2.97
C HIS A 338 1.76 1.63 -2.87
N LEU A 339 1.06 1.47 -4.00
CA LEU A 339 -0.40 1.37 -4.04
C LEU A 339 -0.90 0.08 -3.36
N SER A 340 -0.23 -1.05 -3.60
CA SER A 340 -0.74 -2.39 -3.29
C SER A 340 -0.57 -2.83 -1.84
N ARG A 341 0.17 -2.08 -1.00
CA ARG A 341 0.45 -2.48 0.39
C ARG A 341 -0.69 -2.20 1.38
N GLY A 342 -1.79 -1.57 0.98
CA GLY A 342 -2.88 -1.16 1.89
C GLY A 342 -2.49 -0.10 2.94
N GLU A 343 -1.20 0.11 3.14
CA GLU A 343 -0.56 1.11 3.99
C GLU A 343 -0.24 2.41 3.26
N GLY A 344 -0.73 2.60 2.03
CA GLY A 344 -0.28 3.63 1.07
C GLY A 344 0.24 4.93 1.69
N TRP A 345 -0.54 5.56 2.57
CA TRP A 345 -0.17 6.80 3.28
C TRP A 345 0.80 6.63 4.47
N ARG A 346 0.74 5.52 5.23
CA ARG A 346 1.64 5.24 6.38
C ARG A 346 3.07 5.02 5.95
N MET A 347 3.26 4.42 4.78
CA MET A 347 4.58 4.23 4.19
C MET A 347 5.12 5.49 3.51
N ALA A 348 4.24 6.45 3.20
CA ALA A 348 4.60 7.73 2.60
C ALA A 348 5.11 8.77 3.62
N GLY A 349 4.99 8.50 4.92
CA GLY A 349 5.57 9.32 5.97
C GLY A 349 7.09 9.44 5.82
N ILE A 350 7.60 10.64 6.04
CA ILE A 350 9.03 10.88 5.97
C ILE A 350 9.70 10.36 7.22
N ALA A 351 10.75 9.55 7.03
CA ALA A 351 11.53 9.05 8.15
C ALA A 351 12.12 10.22 8.91
N THR A 352 11.87 10.28 10.21
CA THR A 352 12.37 11.34 11.09
C THR A 352 13.65 10.94 11.83
N LYS A 353 14.08 9.68 11.68
CA LYS A 353 15.25 9.08 12.32
C LYS A 353 15.91 8.08 11.39
N LEU A 354 17.20 7.88 11.61
CA LEU A 354 17.95 6.77 11.02
C LEU A 354 17.44 5.43 11.56
N THR A 355 17.11 4.51 10.66
CA THR A 355 16.72 3.13 10.96
C THR A 355 17.33 2.17 9.97
N LEU A 356 17.49 0.91 10.37
CA LEU A 356 17.87 -0.19 9.48
C LEU A 356 16.62 -0.92 8.94
N GLY A 357 16.75 -1.55 7.79
CA GLY A 357 15.75 -2.51 7.30
C GLY A 357 15.57 -3.70 8.25
N LYS A 358 14.38 -4.31 8.25
CA LYS A 358 14.03 -5.42 9.15
C LYS A 358 15.04 -6.57 9.26
N PRO A 359 15.77 -7.00 8.21
CA PRO A 359 16.73 -8.11 8.32
C PRO A 359 17.95 -7.84 9.21
N PHE A 360 18.21 -6.58 9.55
CA PHE A 360 19.46 -6.13 10.14
C PHE A 360 19.34 -5.97 11.65
N THR A 361 19.94 -6.90 12.39
CA THR A 361 20.07 -6.87 13.85
C THR A 361 21.47 -7.35 14.24
N ASP A 362 21.77 -7.33 15.54
CA ASP A 362 22.97 -7.97 16.10
C ASP A 362 22.99 -9.48 15.77
N GLN A 363 24.19 -10.08 15.77
CA GLN A 363 24.44 -11.52 15.55
C GLN A 363 24.07 -12.06 14.17
N MET A 364 23.83 -11.18 13.20
CA MET A 364 23.44 -11.61 11.85
C MET A 364 24.60 -12.20 11.05
N VAL A 365 24.25 -13.03 10.06
CA VAL A 365 25.20 -13.52 9.05
C VAL A 365 24.89 -12.85 7.71
N LEU A 366 25.89 -12.21 7.11
CA LEU A 366 25.86 -11.72 5.74
C LEU A 366 26.42 -12.80 4.79
N GLN A 367 25.86 -12.89 3.58
CA GLN A 367 26.27 -13.93 2.64
C GLN A 367 27.68 -13.68 2.10
N ARG A 368 28.56 -14.67 2.25
CA ARG A 368 29.91 -14.65 1.68
C ARG A 368 29.92 -14.75 0.16
N ASP A 369 31.03 -14.38 -0.44
CA ASP A 369 31.38 -14.50 -1.86
C ASP A 369 30.45 -13.76 -2.82
N ARG A 370 29.59 -12.87 -2.29
CA ARG A 370 28.65 -12.03 -3.05
C ARG A 370 28.62 -10.62 -2.47
N PRO A 371 28.48 -9.57 -3.30
CA PRO A 371 28.28 -8.20 -2.82
C PRO A 371 27.01 -8.11 -1.98
N ASN A 372 27.10 -7.51 -0.80
CA ASN A 372 25.96 -7.32 0.11
C ASN A 372 25.44 -5.88 0.02
N ARG A 373 24.23 -5.67 0.53
CA ARG A 373 23.64 -4.34 0.68
C ARG A 373 23.13 -4.17 2.10
N ILE A 374 23.42 -3.02 2.70
CA ILE A 374 22.80 -2.59 3.96
C ILE A 374 21.92 -1.39 3.62
N TRP A 375 20.68 -1.38 4.07
CA TRP A 375 19.72 -0.32 3.75
C TRP A 375 18.85 0.02 4.94
N GLY A 376 18.15 1.14 4.81
CA GLY A 376 17.28 1.64 5.86
C GLY A 376 16.50 2.88 5.45
N LYS A 377 15.99 3.60 6.45
CA LYS A 377 15.41 4.92 6.27
C LYS A 377 16.16 5.97 7.09
N ALA A 378 16.15 7.22 6.63
CA ALA A 378 16.63 8.42 7.30
C ALA A 378 15.88 9.63 6.71
N PRO A 379 15.87 10.81 7.34
CA PRO A 379 15.33 12.01 6.73
C PRO A 379 15.90 12.25 5.33
N PRO A 380 15.06 12.63 4.33
CA PRO A 380 15.47 12.80 2.95
C PRO A 380 16.66 13.73 2.76
N GLY A 381 17.62 13.31 1.95
CA GLY A 381 18.81 14.10 1.64
C GLY A 381 19.93 14.00 2.67
N GLU A 382 19.75 13.34 3.83
CA GLU A 382 20.82 13.13 4.80
C GLU A 382 21.96 12.25 4.24
N GLU A 383 23.19 12.65 4.54
CA GLU A 383 24.36 11.82 4.29
C GLU A 383 24.41 10.64 5.28
N ILE A 384 24.68 9.47 4.74
CA ILE A 384 24.76 8.22 5.48
C ILE A 384 26.21 7.74 5.46
N VAL A 385 26.79 7.56 6.63
CA VAL A 385 28.17 7.07 6.79
C VAL A 385 28.13 5.71 7.48
N GLY A 386 28.49 4.66 6.75
CA GLY A 386 28.72 3.34 7.30
C GLY A 386 30.19 3.14 7.65
N THR A 387 30.49 2.84 8.90
CA THR A 387 31.83 2.51 9.39
C THR A 387 31.95 1.01 9.59
N PHE A 388 32.96 0.44 8.93
CA PHE A 388 33.28 -0.98 8.92
C PHE A 388 34.73 -1.18 9.38
N PRO A 389 35.10 -2.39 9.82
CA PRO A 389 36.48 -2.72 10.23
C PRO A 389 37.55 -2.45 9.16
N TRP A 390 37.13 -2.48 7.89
CA TRP A 390 38.00 -2.32 6.72
C TRP A 390 37.87 -0.95 6.02
N GLY A 391 37.01 -0.05 6.52
CA GLY A 391 36.86 1.29 5.95
C GLY A 391 35.47 1.89 6.13
N GLN A 392 35.23 3.00 5.44
CA GLN A 392 33.93 3.68 5.43
C GLN A 392 33.27 3.59 4.06
N LEU A 393 31.93 3.48 4.07
CA LEU A 393 31.10 3.64 2.89
C LEU A 393 30.14 4.82 3.10
N PHE A 394 29.80 5.48 1.99
CA PHE A 394 28.96 6.66 2.00
C PHE A 394 27.73 6.44 1.13
N SER A 395 26.60 7.00 1.54
CA SER A 395 25.36 7.05 0.78
C SER A 395 24.59 8.31 1.12
N ARG A 396 23.44 8.50 0.50
CA ARG A 396 22.50 9.58 0.81
C ARG A 396 21.09 9.04 0.75
N SER A 397 20.25 9.42 1.70
CA SER A 397 18.82 9.08 1.66
C SER A 397 18.15 9.82 0.49
N ASN A 398 17.30 9.11 -0.24
CA ASN A 398 16.55 9.69 -1.36
C ASN A 398 15.36 10.52 -0.87
N GLU A 399 14.55 11.06 -1.80
CA GLU A 399 13.37 11.88 -1.49
C GLU A 399 12.33 11.16 -0.61
N ASN A 400 12.36 9.82 -0.56
CA ASN A 400 11.48 8.98 0.27
C ASN A 400 12.15 8.53 1.58
N GLY A 401 13.33 9.07 1.89
CA GLY A 401 14.15 8.73 3.04
C GLY A 401 14.90 7.40 2.93
N PHE A 402 14.79 6.67 1.82
CA PHE A 402 15.46 5.38 1.67
C PHE A 402 16.93 5.56 1.29
N TRP A 403 17.82 4.82 1.95
CA TRP A 403 19.26 4.82 1.68
C TRP A 403 19.81 3.39 1.55
N VAL A 404 20.94 3.24 0.85
CA VAL A 404 21.62 1.95 0.65
C VAL A 404 23.13 2.14 0.66
N LEU A 405 23.84 1.30 1.40
CA LEU A 405 25.28 1.11 1.35
C LEU A 405 25.57 -0.20 0.60
N ASN A 406 26.39 -0.14 -0.45
CA ASN A 406 26.79 -1.31 -1.23
C ASN A 406 28.13 -1.83 -0.72
N LEU A 407 28.13 -3.05 -0.19
CA LEU A 407 29.31 -3.71 0.35
C LEU A 407 29.94 -4.59 -0.74
N PRO A 408 31.29 -4.64 -0.84
CA PRO A 408 31.94 -5.60 -1.72
C PRO A 408 31.70 -7.04 -1.23
N ALA A 409 32.10 -8.01 -2.05
CA ALA A 409 32.06 -9.41 -1.65
C ALA A 409 33.18 -9.71 -0.64
N PHE A 410 32.84 -10.43 0.43
CA PHE A 410 33.79 -10.91 1.44
C PHE A 410 33.75 -12.43 1.51
N GLY A 411 34.90 -13.06 1.78
CA GLY A 411 34.96 -14.49 2.07
C GLY A 411 34.32 -14.84 3.42
N ALA A 412 34.30 -16.12 3.76
CA ALA A 412 33.86 -16.56 5.09
C ALA A 412 34.75 -15.95 6.19
N SER A 413 34.13 -15.53 7.29
CA SER A 413 34.82 -15.04 8.48
C SER A 413 34.03 -15.35 9.73
N THR A 414 34.64 -16.09 10.66
CA THR A 414 34.15 -16.33 12.02
C THR A 414 34.50 -15.19 12.98
N ARG A 415 35.25 -14.18 12.52
CA ARG A 415 35.55 -13.00 13.32
C ARG A 415 34.30 -12.11 13.38
N PRO A 416 33.78 -11.82 14.58
CA PRO A 416 32.65 -10.92 14.76
C PRO A 416 33.05 -9.49 14.43
N GLU A 417 32.25 -8.83 13.58
CA GLU A 417 32.48 -7.44 13.21
C GLU A 417 31.35 -6.55 13.73
N THR A 418 31.71 -5.31 14.07
CA THR A 418 30.76 -4.26 14.41
C THR A 418 30.60 -3.33 13.21
N ILE A 419 29.36 -3.07 12.83
CA ILE A 419 29.01 -2.14 11.75
C ILE A 419 28.20 -0.99 12.36
N THR A 420 28.69 0.24 12.18
CA THR A 420 28.03 1.45 12.68
C THR A 420 27.57 2.30 11.52
N ILE A 421 26.29 2.66 11.46
CA ILE A 421 25.72 3.56 10.47
C ILE A 421 25.32 4.87 11.17
N ARG A 422 25.74 6.00 10.61
CA ARG A 422 25.49 7.35 11.13
C ARG A 422 24.85 8.24 10.09
N SER A 423 24.08 9.21 10.58
CA SER A 423 23.51 10.35 9.85
C SER A 423 23.28 11.50 10.84
N GLU A 424 22.83 12.65 10.36
CA GLU A 424 22.47 13.78 11.23
C GLU A 424 21.34 13.42 12.22
N SER A 425 20.41 12.55 11.79
CA SER A 425 19.26 12.12 12.60
C SER A 425 19.52 10.97 13.55
N GLY A 426 20.75 10.45 13.64
CA GLY A 426 21.14 9.45 14.63
C GLY A 426 22.19 8.45 14.17
N GLU A 427 22.39 7.45 15.03
CA GLU A 427 23.34 6.36 14.88
C GLU A 427 22.66 5.03 15.19
N VAL A 428 22.94 4.02 14.37
CA VAL A 428 22.50 2.64 14.58
C VAL A 428 23.71 1.72 14.41
N GLN A 429 23.75 0.67 15.21
CA GLN A 429 24.88 -0.26 15.25
C GLN A 429 24.38 -1.69 15.19
N MET A 430 25.11 -2.53 14.47
CA MET A 430 24.97 -3.99 14.47
C MET A 430 26.25 -4.59 15.01
N ASN A 431 26.12 -5.44 16.01
CA ASN A 431 27.22 -6.14 16.67
C ASN A 431 27.25 -7.61 16.24
N ASP A 432 28.43 -8.23 16.31
CA ASP A 432 28.59 -9.67 16.05
C ASP A 432 28.13 -10.07 14.64
N VAL A 433 28.44 -9.23 13.64
CA VAL A 433 28.12 -9.52 12.24
C VAL A 433 29.18 -10.45 11.67
N LEU A 434 28.74 -11.57 11.11
CA LEU A 434 29.60 -12.59 10.50
C LEU A 434 29.40 -12.64 8.98
N PHE A 435 30.36 -13.21 8.26
CA PHE A 435 30.26 -13.48 6.83
C PHE A 435 30.27 -15.00 6.59
N GLY A 436 29.18 -15.54 6.05
CA GLY A 436 28.94 -16.98 5.98
C GLY A 436 27.91 -17.39 4.95
N ASP A 437 27.42 -18.63 5.03
CA ASP A 437 26.34 -19.12 4.16
C ASP A 437 24.98 -18.87 4.81
N VAL A 438 24.11 -18.14 4.10
CA VAL A 438 22.77 -17.76 4.58
C VAL A 438 21.72 -18.59 3.86
N TRP A 439 20.84 -19.25 4.60
CA TRP A 439 19.78 -20.09 4.06
C TRP A 439 18.41 -19.64 4.55
N ILE A 440 17.42 -19.67 3.66
CA ILE A 440 16.01 -19.45 4.02
C ILE A 440 15.30 -20.80 4.12
N CYS A 441 14.78 -21.10 5.30
CA CYS A 441 14.05 -22.30 5.67
C CYS A 441 12.55 -21.98 5.73
N SER A 442 11.83 -22.29 4.65
CA SER A 442 10.43 -21.88 4.46
C SER A 442 9.51 -23.04 4.11
N GLY A 443 8.20 -22.76 4.13
CA GLY A 443 7.14 -23.72 3.83
C GLY A 443 6.10 -23.78 4.95
N GLN A 444 5.53 -24.97 5.16
CA GLN A 444 4.41 -25.16 6.07
C GLN A 444 4.76 -25.89 7.38
N SER A 445 3.80 -26.61 7.95
CA SER A 445 3.87 -27.25 9.27
C SER A 445 5.03 -28.22 9.44
N ASN A 446 5.47 -28.90 8.38
CA ASN A 446 6.64 -29.79 8.45
C ASN A 446 7.98 -29.03 8.54
N MET A 447 8.11 -27.86 7.89
CA MET A 447 9.26 -26.97 8.13
C MET A 447 9.15 -26.31 9.50
N ARG A 448 7.96 -25.87 9.90
CA ARG A 448 7.72 -25.23 11.21
C ARG A 448 7.93 -26.18 12.40
N TRP A 449 7.89 -27.49 12.18
CA TRP A 449 7.95 -28.50 13.24
C TRP A 449 9.14 -28.25 14.17
N LYS A 450 8.86 -28.02 15.46
CA LYS A 450 9.85 -27.61 16.44
C LYS A 450 10.76 -28.77 16.83
N LEU A 451 12.00 -28.46 17.21
CA LEU A 451 12.93 -29.46 17.74
C LEU A 451 12.39 -30.12 19.01
N ASN A 452 11.72 -29.36 19.88
CA ASN A 452 11.04 -29.87 21.08
C ASN A 452 10.04 -31.01 20.78
N ASP A 453 9.40 -30.96 19.60
CA ASP A 453 8.38 -31.94 19.21
C ASP A 453 8.97 -33.17 18.47
N SER A 454 10.30 -33.23 18.33
CA SER A 454 11.01 -34.25 17.56
C SER A 454 11.59 -35.38 18.43
N LEU A 455 11.99 -36.49 17.80
CA LEU A 455 12.72 -37.55 18.51
C LEU A 455 14.10 -37.05 18.96
N GLU A 456 14.58 -37.55 20.11
CA GLU A 456 15.88 -37.17 20.69
C GLU A 456 16.03 -35.66 20.96
N ALA A 457 14.93 -34.91 21.15
CA ALA A 457 14.94 -33.46 21.36
C ALA A 457 15.93 -33.03 22.47
N GLU A 458 15.84 -33.63 23.66
CA GLU A 458 16.70 -33.32 24.81
C GLU A 458 18.19 -33.41 24.47
N LYS A 459 18.59 -34.46 23.74
CA LYS A 459 19.98 -34.65 23.30
C LYS A 459 20.42 -33.53 22.37
N TRP A 460 19.61 -33.22 21.35
CA TRP A 460 19.99 -32.25 20.32
C TRP A 460 19.99 -30.82 20.85
N ILE A 461 19.08 -30.49 21.76
CA ILE A 461 19.06 -29.21 22.46
C ILE A 461 20.32 -29.04 23.30
N ALA A 462 20.76 -30.10 24.02
CA ALA A 462 21.99 -30.08 24.80
C ALA A 462 23.27 -29.95 23.96
N GLU A 463 23.22 -30.21 22.66
CA GLU A 463 24.34 -30.07 21.73
C GLU A 463 24.29 -28.77 20.91
N ALA A 464 23.21 -27.98 21.00
CA ALA A 464 22.93 -26.85 20.12
C ALA A 464 24.06 -25.80 20.08
N GLU A 465 24.57 -25.40 21.24
CA GLU A 465 25.63 -24.39 21.36
C GLU A 465 26.95 -24.82 20.69
N LYS A 466 27.21 -26.13 20.61
CA LYS A 466 28.44 -26.66 19.99
C LYS A 466 28.44 -26.49 18.47
N LEU A 467 27.27 -26.20 17.87
CA LEU A 467 27.12 -26.08 16.42
C LEU A 467 27.47 -24.68 15.91
N ASP A 468 27.56 -23.68 16.80
CA ASP A 468 27.88 -22.28 16.49
C ASP A 468 27.07 -21.74 15.29
N LEU A 469 25.76 -22.01 15.28
CA LEU A 469 24.85 -21.54 14.22
C LEU A 469 24.24 -20.20 14.61
N GLN A 470 23.95 -19.37 13.61
CA GLN A 470 23.14 -18.17 13.80
C GLN A 470 21.74 -18.44 13.22
N ILE A 471 20.70 -18.12 13.98
CA ILE A 471 19.32 -18.32 13.58
C ILE A 471 18.57 -16.99 13.57
N LEU A 472 17.63 -16.86 12.65
CA LEU A 472 16.60 -15.85 12.69
C LEU A 472 15.26 -16.59 12.63
N ASN A 473 14.59 -16.71 13.77
CA ASN A 473 13.29 -17.36 13.84
C ASN A 473 12.17 -16.32 13.71
N LEU A 474 11.37 -16.42 12.65
CA LEU A 474 10.16 -15.63 12.44
C LEU A 474 8.95 -16.49 12.81
N GLU A 475 8.45 -16.31 14.03
CA GLU A 475 7.29 -17.05 14.52
C GLU A 475 5.99 -16.37 14.10
N PRO A 476 5.01 -17.09 13.52
CA PRO A 476 3.73 -16.50 13.20
C PRO A 476 2.98 -16.09 14.47
N SER A 477 2.73 -14.80 14.64
CA SER A 477 1.99 -14.20 15.76
C SER A 477 0.49 -14.51 15.72
N ILE A 478 0.03 -15.13 14.63
CA ILE A 478 -1.31 -15.67 14.48
C ILE A 478 -1.26 -16.98 13.71
N HIS A 479 -1.85 -18.03 14.30
CA HIS A 479 -1.87 -19.35 13.67
C HIS A 479 -3.21 -19.59 12.97
N PRO A 480 -3.24 -19.85 11.65
CA PRO A 480 -4.47 -20.11 10.86
C PRO A 480 -5.02 -21.54 11.10
N GLY A 481 -5.12 -21.94 12.37
CA GLY A 481 -5.62 -23.23 12.82
C GLY A 481 -7.16 -23.30 12.88
N GLY A 482 -7.71 -24.24 13.65
CA GLY A 482 -9.17 -24.48 13.76
C GLY A 482 -9.95 -23.43 14.56
N VAL A 483 -9.41 -22.23 14.76
CA VAL A 483 -9.89 -21.26 15.76
C VAL A 483 -10.42 -19.99 15.11
N LYS A 484 -11.39 -19.31 15.72
CA LYS A 484 -11.82 -17.97 15.29
C LYS A 484 -10.83 -16.94 15.84
N PHE A 485 -10.34 -16.01 15.02
CA PHE A 485 -9.44 -14.95 15.44
C PHE A 485 -10.18 -13.94 16.34
N PRO A 486 -9.68 -13.65 17.54
CA PRO A 486 -10.19 -12.54 18.35
C PRO A 486 -10.02 -11.22 17.60
N LEU A 487 -10.99 -10.29 17.71
CA LEU A 487 -10.94 -8.99 17.03
C LEU A 487 -9.64 -8.21 17.36
N GLY A 488 -9.18 -8.26 18.61
CA GLY A 488 -7.94 -7.62 19.04
C GLY A 488 -6.65 -8.21 18.44
N GLN A 489 -6.71 -9.42 17.89
CA GLN A 489 -5.58 -10.09 17.23
C GLN A 489 -5.59 -9.88 15.70
N LEU A 490 -6.60 -9.23 15.12
CA LEU A 490 -6.61 -8.95 13.68
C LEU A 490 -5.46 -8.02 13.25
N ARG A 491 -4.88 -7.25 14.19
CA ARG A 491 -3.65 -6.51 13.92
C ARG A 491 -2.46 -7.42 13.54
N ASN A 492 -2.48 -8.68 13.95
CA ASN A 492 -1.46 -9.67 13.62
C ASN A 492 -1.66 -10.23 12.21
N THR A 493 -2.71 -9.82 11.49
CA THR A 493 -2.85 -10.15 10.08
C THR A 493 -2.29 -9.08 9.16
N PHE A 494 -1.68 -8.00 9.68
CA PHE A 494 -0.89 -7.09 8.83
C PHE A 494 0.48 -7.69 8.52
N ALA A 495 1.00 -7.44 7.31
CA ALA A 495 2.29 -7.98 6.86
C ALA A 495 3.44 -7.62 7.81
N ASP A 496 3.35 -6.46 8.47
CA ASP A 496 4.36 -6.02 9.42
C ASP A 496 4.32 -6.71 10.79
N ASN A 497 3.19 -7.35 11.13
CA ASN A 497 2.92 -7.91 12.45
C ASN A 497 2.71 -9.42 12.46
N VAL A 498 2.52 -10.07 11.30
CA VAL A 498 2.23 -11.51 11.24
C VAL A 498 3.39 -12.37 11.72
N PHE A 499 4.62 -11.86 11.66
CA PHE A 499 5.79 -12.51 12.24
C PHE A 499 6.32 -11.72 13.44
N GLU A 500 6.54 -12.43 14.53
CA GLU A 500 7.31 -11.96 15.70
C GLU A 500 8.71 -12.58 15.65
N SER A 501 9.71 -11.80 16.07
CA SER A 501 11.09 -12.28 16.11
C SER A 501 11.91 -11.48 17.13
N PRO A 502 12.79 -12.13 17.90
CA PRO A 502 13.79 -11.43 18.71
C PRO A 502 14.93 -10.82 17.87
N GLY A 503 14.96 -11.08 16.56
CA GLY A 503 16.10 -10.77 15.69
C GLY A 503 17.00 -11.99 15.49
N TRP A 504 18.18 -11.76 14.94
CA TRP A 504 19.20 -12.80 14.81
C TRP A 504 19.79 -13.14 16.18
N GLU A 505 19.99 -14.44 16.42
CA GLU A 505 20.51 -14.97 17.67
C GLU A 505 21.50 -16.10 17.37
N LYS A 506 22.52 -16.26 18.22
CA LYS A 506 23.25 -17.54 18.29
C LYS A 506 22.30 -18.65 18.76
N LEU A 507 22.47 -19.82 18.18
CA LEU A 507 21.74 -21.01 18.58
C LEU A 507 22.24 -21.50 19.95
N THR A 508 21.35 -21.57 20.92
CA THR A 508 21.63 -22.02 22.29
C THR A 508 20.68 -23.13 22.71
N ALA A 509 20.94 -23.77 23.85
CA ALA A 509 19.97 -24.72 24.41
C ALA A 509 18.61 -24.07 24.74
N GLU A 510 18.58 -22.76 25.01
CA GLU A 510 17.36 -22.02 25.37
C GLU A 510 16.44 -21.81 24.16
N ASN A 511 17.00 -21.49 22.99
CA ASN A 511 16.20 -21.20 21.78
C ASN A 511 16.10 -22.36 20.78
N ALA A 512 16.99 -23.36 20.84
CA ALA A 512 17.02 -24.46 19.88
C ALA A 512 15.74 -25.30 19.89
N GLY A 513 15.13 -25.48 21.05
CA GLY A 513 13.90 -26.27 21.20
C GLY A 513 12.73 -25.72 20.38
N ASP A 514 12.62 -24.39 20.28
CA ASP A 514 11.56 -23.70 19.55
C ASP A 514 11.87 -23.50 18.07
N PHE A 515 13.12 -23.71 17.64
CA PHE A 515 13.51 -23.61 16.24
C PHE A 515 13.07 -24.82 15.41
N SER A 516 13.02 -24.65 14.09
CA SER A 516 12.68 -25.73 13.14
C SER A 516 13.65 -26.91 13.28
N ALA A 517 13.11 -28.11 13.54
CA ALA A 517 13.90 -29.34 13.63
C ALA A 517 14.58 -29.70 12.30
N VAL A 518 13.92 -29.41 11.17
CA VAL A 518 14.48 -29.66 9.83
C VAL A 518 15.64 -28.71 9.58
N ALA A 519 15.46 -27.41 9.84
CA ALA A 519 16.52 -26.42 9.69
C ALA A 519 17.69 -26.69 10.65
N PHE A 520 17.41 -27.05 11.91
CA PHE A 520 18.40 -27.44 12.90
C PHE A 520 19.27 -28.59 12.40
N HIS A 521 18.65 -29.71 11.98
CA HIS A 521 19.42 -30.87 11.51
C HIS A 521 20.15 -30.61 10.20
N PHE A 522 19.61 -29.74 9.33
CA PHE A 522 20.31 -29.25 8.15
C PHE A 522 21.58 -28.49 8.53
N GLY A 523 21.47 -27.47 9.39
CA GLY A 523 22.61 -26.67 9.86
C GLY A 523 23.65 -27.52 10.59
N ARG A 524 23.19 -28.40 11.49
CA ARG A 524 24.03 -29.37 12.22
C ARG A 524 24.88 -30.20 11.26
N PHE A 525 24.25 -30.82 10.27
CA PHE A 525 24.95 -31.67 9.32
C PHE A 525 25.86 -30.84 8.40
N LEU A 526 25.43 -29.66 7.96
CA LEU A 526 26.25 -28.80 7.11
C LEU A 526 27.51 -28.30 7.83
N ARG A 527 27.39 -27.99 9.14
CA ARG A 527 28.51 -27.57 10.00
C ARG A 527 29.62 -28.63 10.06
N GLU A 528 29.28 -29.92 10.10
CA GLU A 528 30.27 -31.02 10.08
C GLU A 528 31.20 -30.97 8.84
N TYR A 529 30.74 -30.39 7.72
CA TYR A 529 31.48 -30.32 6.45
C TYR A 529 31.96 -28.91 6.08
N ASN A 530 31.52 -27.89 6.83
CA ASN A 530 31.92 -26.50 6.68
C ASN A 530 32.31 -25.93 8.07
N PRO A 531 33.35 -26.49 8.72
CA PRO A 531 33.69 -26.13 10.10
C PRO A 531 34.07 -24.65 10.25
N ASP A 532 34.69 -24.07 9.22
CA ASP A 532 35.29 -22.72 9.30
C ASP A 532 34.37 -21.59 8.77
N GLY A 533 33.19 -21.92 8.24
CA GLY A 533 32.26 -20.93 7.66
C GLY A 533 31.03 -20.72 8.54
N PRO A 534 30.71 -19.50 9.02
CA PRO A 534 29.45 -19.23 9.70
C PRO A 534 28.24 -19.67 8.87
N ILE A 535 27.18 -20.12 9.54
CA ILE A 535 25.95 -20.58 8.90
C ILE A 535 24.78 -19.83 9.54
N GLY A 536 24.08 -19.06 8.71
CA GLY A 536 22.86 -18.34 9.09
C GLY A 536 21.62 -19.06 8.57
N LEU A 537 20.65 -19.33 9.44
CA LEU A 537 19.38 -19.99 9.10
C LEU A 537 18.19 -19.09 9.42
N ILE A 538 17.49 -18.61 8.39
CA ILE A 538 16.27 -17.82 8.53
C ILE A 538 15.08 -18.77 8.43
N CYS A 539 14.28 -18.92 9.48
CA CYS A 539 13.06 -19.75 9.46
C CYS A 539 11.82 -18.86 9.47
N ASN A 540 10.90 -19.07 8.53
CA ASN A 540 9.65 -18.28 8.44
C ASN A 540 8.41 -19.13 8.17
N ALA A 541 8.44 -20.43 8.49
CA ALA A 541 7.41 -21.36 8.07
C ALA A 541 6.05 -21.18 8.79
N VAL A 542 4.95 -21.29 8.04
CA VAL A 542 3.58 -21.13 8.55
C VAL A 542 2.74 -22.37 8.29
N GLY A 543 2.28 -23.01 9.37
CA GLY A 543 1.50 -24.25 9.30
C GLY A 543 0.24 -24.14 8.44
N GLY A 544 0.04 -25.13 7.56
CA GLY A 544 -1.12 -25.23 6.66
C GLY A 544 -1.15 -24.22 5.52
N SER A 545 -0.11 -23.40 5.33
CA SER A 545 -0.10 -22.42 4.24
C SER A 545 -0.01 -23.10 2.86
N PRO A 546 -0.86 -22.69 1.90
CA PRO A 546 -0.75 -23.14 0.51
C PRO A 546 0.41 -22.43 -0.19
N MET A 547 0.94 -23.00 -1.29
CA MET A 547 2.05 -22.40 -2.03
C MET A 547 1.72 -20.99 -2.54
N GLU A 548 0.46 -20.71 -2.88
CA GLU A 548 -0.01 -19.42 -3.39
C GLU A 548 0.24 -18.29 -2.40
N ALA A 549 0.17 -18.54 -1.08
CA ALA A 549 0.48 -17.54 -0.05
C ALA A 549 1.94 -17.04 -0.11
N TRP A 550 2.80 -17.82 -0.74
CA TRP A 550 4.24 -17.59 -0.89
C TRP A 550 4.64 -17.14 -2.30
N ILE A 551 3.69 -16.91 -3.20
CA ILE A 551 3.96 -16.39 -4.55
C ILE A 551 3.70 -14.88 -4.59
N PRO A 552 4.69 -14.04 -4.92
CA PRO A 552 4.51 -12.58 -4.97
C PRO A 552 3.42 -12.16 -5.98
N GLY A 553 2.72 -11.06 -5.66
CA GLY A 553 1.77 -10.42 -6.57
C GLY A 553 0.36 -11.03 -6.61
N GLU A 554 0.11 -12.12 -5.88
CA GLU A 554 -1.22 -12.74 -5.77
C GLU A 554 -2.11 -12.09 -4.68
N SER A 555 -1.56 -11.24 -3.80
CA SER A 555 -2.22 -10.60 -2.64
C SER A 555 -3.17 -9.45 -2.95
N ARG A 556 -3.65 -9.35 -4.19
CA ARG A 556 -4.30 -8.12 -4.70
C ARG A 556 -5.80 -8.23 -4.92
N ASN A 557 -6.40 -9.39 -4.67
CA ASN A 557 -7.84 -9.54 -4.80
C ASN A 557 -8.52 -9.29 -3.43
N PRO A 558 -9.20 -8.14 -3.22
CA PRO A 558 -9.97 -7.92 -1.98
C PRO A 558 -11.09 -8.96 -1.79
N ASN A 559 -11.46 -9.70 -2.85
CA ASN A 559 -12.40 -10.82 -2.81
C ASN A 559 -11.68 -12.17 -2.98
N TRP A 560 -10.42 -12.32 -2.56
CA TRP A 560 -9.71 -13.60 -2.67
C TRP A 560 -10.45 -14.77 -1.98
N LEU A 561 -11.29 -14.47 -0.98
CA LEU A 561 -12.20 -15.46 -0.36
C LEU A 561 -13.22 -16.05 -1.35
N GLU A 562 -13.51 -15.37 -2.45
CA GLU A 562 -14.39 -15.81 -3.54
C GLU A 562 -13.61 -16.30 -4.77
N ASN A 563 -12.28 -16.38 -4.70
CA ASN A 563 -11.47 -16.85 -5.82
C ASN A 563 -11.73 -18.34 -6.08
N ALA A 564 -12.38 -18.64 -7.21
CA ALA A 564 -12.71 -19.99 -7.64
C ALA A 564 -11.47 -20.85 -7.97
N GLU A 565 -10.32 -20.23 -8.22
CA GLU A 565 -9.06 -20.93 -8.49
C GLU A 565 -8.37 -21.43 -7.21
N LEU A 566 -8.72 -20.88 -6.04
CA LEU A 566 -8.20 -21.36 -4.77
C LEU A 566 -8.98 -22.58 -4.28
N PRO A 567 -8.30 -23.54 -3.63
CA PRO A 567 -8.97 -24.64 -2.95
C PRO A 567 -10.04 -24.11 -1.97
N LYS A 568 -11.26 -24.66 -1.97
CA LYS A 568 -12.37 -24.13 -1.17
C LYS A 568 -12.07 -24.17 0.32
N TRP A 569 -11.30 -25.14 0.78
CA TRP A 569 -10.86 -25.28 2.17
C TRP A 569 -9.96 -24.11 2.61
N VAL A 570 -9.18 -23.50 1.71
CA VAL A 570 -8.34 -22.33 2.01
C VAL A 570 -9.25 -21.14 2.33
N ALA A 571 -10.20 -20.85 1.44
CA ALA A 571 -11.17 -19.78 1.66
C ALA A 571 -12.12 -20.08 2.83
N GLY A 572 -12.49 -21.35 3.03
CA GLY A 572 -13.30 -21.81 4.15
C GLY A 572 -12.59 -21.64 5.49
N ARG A 573 -11.28 -21.98 5.55
CA ARG A 573 -10.43 -21.76 6.73
C ARG A 573 -10.37 -20.27 7.08
N ALA A 574 -10.12 -19.43 6.09
CA ALA A 574 -10.04 -18.00 6.29
C ALA A 574 -11.38 -17.39 6.76
N ARG A 575 -12.52 -17.81 6.17
CA ARG A 575 -13.85 -17.41 6.66
C ARG A 575 -14.08 -17.84 8.11
N HIS A 576 -13.71 -19.07 8.46
CA HIS A 576 -13.79 -19.55 9.85
C HIS A 576 -12.92 -18.73 10.79
N ASN A 577 -11.66 -18.47 10.41
CA ASN A 577 -10.75 -17.65 11.20
C ASN A 577 -11.27 -16.20 11.34
N LEU A 578 -11.86 -15.62 10.31
CA LEU A 578 -12.37 -14.24 10.31
C LEU A 578 -13.82 -14.10 10.78
N THR A 579 -14.46 -15.17 11.29
CA THR A 579 -15.89 -15.16 11.61
C THR A 579 -16.28 -14.04 12.58
N ASN A 580 -15.47 -13.77 13.61
CA ASN A 580 -15.75 -12.69 14.58
C ASN A 580 -15.77 -11.30 13.93
N TRP A 581 -14.94 -11.07 12.91
CA TRP A 581 -14.94 -9.82 12.15
C TRP A 581 -16.18 -9.70 11.25
N ILE A 582 -16.54 -10.80 10.58
CA ILE A 582 -17.73 -10.89 9.72
C ILE A 582 -19.00 -10.62 10.55
N GLU A 583 -19.14 -11.29 11.70
CA GLU A 583 -20.30 -11.16 12.60
C GLU A 583 -20.38 -9.77 13.25
N ALA A 584 -19.25 -9.09 13.45
CA ALA A 584 -19.22 -7.73 13.98
C ALA A 584 -19.78 -6.67 13.00
N GLY A 585 -20.05 -7.02 11.73
CA GLY A 585 -20.65 -6.11 10.75
C GLY A 585 -19.79 -4.87 10.46
N SER A 586 -18.46 -5.00 10.57
CA SER A 586 -17.54 -3.88 10.39
C SER A 586 -17.55 -3.37 8.95
N ALA A 587 -17.64 -2.04 8.78
CA ALA A 587 -17.46 -1.39 7.46
C ALA A 587 -15.98 -1.27 7.05
N ALA A 588 -15.05 -1.79 7.88
CA ALA A 588 -13.63 -1.81 7.57
C ALA A 588 -13.31 -2.74 6.37
N PRO A 589 -12.16 -2.59 5.71
CA PRO A 589 -11.67 -3.60 4.77
C PRO A 589 -11.50 -4.96 5.44
N THR A 590 -11.70 -6.04 4.67
CA THR A 590 -11.46 -7.41 5.14
C THR A 590 -10.01 -7.53 5.63
N PRO A 591 -9.78 -8.03 6.86
CA PRO A 591 -8.44 -8.30 7.34
C PRO A 591 -7.73 -9.29 6.42
N HIS A 592 -6.43 -9.10 6.23
CA HIS A 592 -5.61 -10.09 5.55
C HIS A 592 -5.59 -11.43 6.28
N HIS A 593 -5.07 -12.47 5.65
CA HIS A 593 -4.97 -13.80 6.24
C HIS A 593 -3.66 -14.51 5.85
N PRO A 594 -3.05 -15.35 6.72
CA PRO A 594 -1.86 -16.12 6.35
C PRO A 594 -1.99 -17.03 5.12
N PHE A 595 -3.21 -17.40 4.73
CA PHE A 595 -3.46 -18.19 3.50
C PHE A 595 -3.92 -17.35 2.32
N GLU A 596 -4.00 -16.03 2.49
CA GLU A 596 -4.21 -15.12 1.39
C GLU A 596 -3.03 -15.25 0.42
N PRO A 597 -3.29 -15.41 -0.89
CA PRO A 597 -2.22 -15.52 -1.87
C PRO A 597 -1.23 -14.34 -1.77
N GLY A 598 0.07 -14.59 -1.90
CA GLY A 598 1.15 -13.61 -1.81
C GLY A 598 1.40 -12.94 -0.44
N PHE A 599 0.49 -13.07 0.53
CA PHE A 599 0.61 -12.38 1.80
C PHE A 599 1.83 -12.82 2.63
N LEU A 600 2.12 -14.13 2.72
CA LEU A 600 3.28 -14.63 3.46
C LEU A 600 4.60 -14.36 2.74
N PHE A 601 4.59 -14.28 1.41
CA PHE A 601 5.75 -13.78 0.69
C PHE A 601 6.07 -12.34 1.09
N ASP A 602 5.07 -11.46 1.03
CA ASP A 602 5.23 -10.03 1.31
C ASP A 602 5.68 -9.78 2.76
N ALA A 603 5.16 -10.57 3.70
CA ALA A 603 5.47 -10.45 5.12
C ALA A 603 6.81 -11.12 5.52
N GLY A 604 7.03 -12.36 5.06
CA GLY A 604 8.09 -13.24 5.59
C GLY A 604 9.30 -13.42 4.69
N VAL A 605 9.21 -13.09 3.39
CA VAL A 605 10.28 -13.34 2.41
C VAL A 605 10.80 -12.05 1.82
N ARG A 606 9.89 -11.16 1.38
CA ARG A 606 10.21 -9.89 0.74
C ARG A 606 11.19 -9.03 1.53
N PRO A 607 11.15 -8.94 2.88
CA PRO A 607 12.16 -8.20 3.63
C PRO A 607 13.60 -8.64 3.35
N PHE A 608 13.82 -9.91 2.99
CA PHE A 608 15.14 -10.51 2.76
C PHE A 608 15.58 -10.53 1.30
N THR A 609 14.68 -10.26 0.34
CA THR A 609 14.95 -10.36 -1.11
C THR A 609 16.08 -9.47 -1.62
N LYS A 610 16.44 -8.41 -0.87
CA LYS A 610 17.57 -7.52 -1.20
C LYS A 610 18.91 -8.00 -0.62
N LEU A 611 18.91 -9.07 0.18
CA LEU A 611 20.13 -9.76 0.61
C LEU A 611 20.44 -10.91 -0.36
N PRO A 612 21.71 -11.08 -0.77
CA PRO A 612 22.12 -12.35 -1.33
C PRO A 612 21.97 -13.45 -0.26
N VAL A 613 21.50 -14.61 -0.67
CA VAL A 613 21.47 -15.83 0.14
C VAL A 613 22.09 -16.97 -0.66
N ARG A 614 22.52 -18.04 0.03
CA ARG A 614 23.12 -19.22 -0.59
C ARG A 614 22.06 -20.04 -1.32
N GLY A 615 20.89 -20.19 -0.72
CA GLY A 615 19.77 -20.93 -1.29
C GLY A 615 18.55 -20.99 -0.37
N VAL A 616 17.52 -21.66 -0.84
CA VAL A 616 16.23 -21.84 -0.15
C VAL A 616 16.01 -23.31 0.17
N LEU A 617 15.60 -23.60 1.40
CA LEU A 617 15.05 -24.88 1.81
C LEU A 617 13.53 -24.75 1.89
N TRP A 618 12.82 -25.56 1.10
CA TRP A 618 11.37 -25.49 0.97
C TRP A 618 10.73 -26.82 1.39
N TYR A 619 9.92 -26.81 2.45
CA TYR A 619 9.13 -27.98 2.82
C TYR A 619 7.64 -27.68 2.73
N GLN A 620 7.11 -27.87 1.52
CA GLN A 620 5.67 -27.95 1.30
C GLN A 620 5.13 -29.27 1.84
N GLY A 621 4.02 -29.19 2.57
CA GLY A 621 3.29 -30.37 3.02
C GLY A 621 2.01 -30.49 2.21
N GLU A 622 0.97 -31.03 2.84
CA GLU A 622 -0.19 -31.58 2.15
C GLU A 622 -1.18 -30.57 1.57
N SER A 623 -1.01 -29.27 1.86
CA SER A 623 -1.99 -28.22 1.54
C SER A 623 -2.32 -28.14 0.05
N ASP A 624 -1.35 -28.43 -0.81
CA ASP A 624 -1.49 -28.42 -2.28
C ASP A 624 -1.50 -29.83 -2.88
N ALA A 625 -1.60 -30.89 -2.06
CA ALA A 625 -1.58 -32.26 -2.56
C ALA A 625 -2.92 -32.73 -3.14
N THR A 626 -3.99 -32.00 -2.83
CA THR A 626 -5.39 -32.43 -3.04
C THR A 626 -6.25 -31.21 -3.38
N GLU A 627 -7.29 -31.38 -4.20
CA GLU A 627 -8.10 -30.27 -4.75
C GLU A 627 -8.79 -29.40 -3.69
N ASP A 628 -9.24 -30.01 -2.61
CA ASP A 628 -10.03 -29.37 -1.56
C ASP A 628 -9.69 -29.90 -0.15
N GLY A 629 -8.39 -29.95 0.15
CA GLY A 629 -7.87 -30.31 1.46
C GLY A 629 -7.76 -31.82 1.68
N ALA A 630 -7.23 -32.20 2.83
CA ALA A 630 -6.64 -33.51 3.11
C ALA A 630 -7.48 -34.75 2.68
N GLY A 631 -8.81 -34.69 2.68
CA GLY A 631 -9.69 -35.81 2.29
C GLY A 631 -10.18 -35.84 0.84
N SER A 632 -9.80 -34.85 0.03
CA SER A 632 -10.29 -34.68 -1.34
C SER A 632 -9.40 -35.38 -2.39
N PRO A 633 -9.87 -35.54 -3.64
CA PRO A 633 -9.08 -36.13 -4.71
C PRO A 633 -7.73 -35.41 -4.92
N PRO A 634 -6.72 -36.09 -5.47
CA PRO A 634 -5.49 -35.44 -5.90
C PRO A 634 -5.80 -34.33 -6.89
N ILE A 635 -5.19 -33.17 -6.69
CA ILE A 635 -5.28 -32.04 -7.62
C ILE A 635 -4.58 -32.37 -8.95
N ASP A 636 -5.05 -31.77 -10.04
CA ASP A 636 -4.46 -31.94 -11.38
C ASP A 636 -2.93 -31.76 -11.34
N PRO A 637 -2.16 -32.80 -11.73
CA PRO A 637 -0.71 -32.74 -11.79
C PRO A 637 -0.14 -31.53 -12.54
N LYS A 638 -0.83 -31.06 -13.61
CA LYS A 638 -0.41 -29.88 -14.37
C LYS A 638 -0.51 -28.60 -13.54
N LYS A 639 -1.58 -28.46 -12.75
CA LYS A 639 -1.79 -27.30 -11.86
C LYS A 639 -0.72 -27.27 -10.76
N ASN A 640 -0.45 -28.41 -10.13
CA ASN A 640 0.62 -28.54 -9.14
C ASN A 640 1.99 -28.15 -9.68
N PHE A 641 2.35 -28.71 -10.84
CA PHE A 641 3.64 -28.44 -11.45
C PHE A 641 3.78 -26.94 -11.74
N ALA A 642 2.74 -26.32 -12.29
CA ALA A 642 2.72 -24.90 -12.60
C ALA A 642 2.88 -24.02 -11.34
N ILE A 643 2.15 -24.31 -10.27
CA ILE A 643 2.23 -23.53 -9.02
C ILE A 643 3.60 -23.67 -8.36
N HIS A 644 4.13 -24.89 -8.24
CA HIS A 644 5.42 -25.11 -7.61
C HIS A 644 6.57 -24.49 -8.42
N ARG A 645 6.54 -24.65 -9.75
CA ARG A 645 7.48 -23.98 -10.66
C ARG A 645 7.39 -22.46 -10.51
N ARG A 646 6.17 -21.89 -10.48
CA ARG A 646 5.96 -20.45 -10.34
C ARG A 646 6.47 -19.92 -9.01
N LEU A 647 6.32 -20.66 -7.91
CA LEU A 647 6.92 -20.32 -6.62
C LEU A 647 8.43 -20.15 -6.74
N ILE A 648 9.12 -21.15 -7.30
CA ILE A 648 10.59 -21.12 -7.46
C ILE A 648 11.03 -19.97 -8.36
N GLU A 649 10.42 -19.84 -9.55
CA GLU A 649 10.79 -18.82 -10.54
C GLU A 649 10.51 -17.39 -10.04
N SER A 650 9.41 -17.19 -9.32
CA SER A 650 9.08 -15.87 -8.77
C SER A 650 10.01 -15.46 -7.62
N TRP A 651 10.42 -16.40 -6.77
CA TRP A 651 11.43 -16.10 -5.74
C TRP A 651 12.77 -15.74 -6.38
N ARG A 652 13.22 -16.51 -7.37
CA ARG A 652 14.44 -16.18 -8.14
C ARG A 652 14.41 -14.77 -8.72
N MET A 653 13.28 -14.40 -9.30
CA MET A 653 13.06 -13.05 -9.83
C MET A 653 13.16 -11.97 -8.74
N GLU A 654 12.50 -12.19 -7.60
CA GLU A 654 12.47 -11.22 -6.49
C GLU A 654 13.84 -11.08 -5.80
N PHE A 655 14.60 -12.16 -5.68
CA PHE A 655 15.99 -12.15 -5.20
C PHE A 655 16.99 -11.62 -6.24
N GLY A 656 16.58 -11.45 -7.50
CA GLY A 656 17.47 -11.07 -8.60
C GLY A 656 18.55 -12.11 -8.91
N ASP A 657 18.29 -13.40 -8.61
CA ASP A 657 19.19 -14.52 -8.87
C ASP A 657 18.42 -15.63 -9.58
N GLU A 658 18.46 -15.63 -10.92
CA GLU A 658 17.82 -16.65 -11.78
C GLU A 658 18.33 -18.07 -11.51
N LYS A 659 19.50 -18.21 -10.86
CA LYS A 659 20.12 -19.47 -10.50
C LYS A 659 20.08 -19.73 -9.01
N LEU A 660 19.22 -19.05 -8.23
CA LEU A 660 19.11 -19.32 -6.80
C LEU A 660 18.79 -20.81 -6.56
N PRO A 661 19.63 -21.56 -5.82
CA PRO A 661 19.38 -22.96 -5.50
C PRO A 661 18.10 -23.12 -4.66
N PHE A 662 17.26 -24.07 -5.07
CA PHE A 662 16.08 -24.48 -4.31
C PHE A 662 16.20 -25.95 -3.93
N TYR A 663 16.24 -26.23 -2.63
CA TYR A 663 16.23 -27.58 -2.09
C TYR A 663 14.88 -27.82 -1.43
N PHE A 664 14.13 -28.80 -1.91
CA PHE A 664 12.78 -29.03 -1.39
C PHE A 664 12.58 -30.47 -0.94
N VAL A 665 11.51 -30.71 -0.18
CA VAL A 665 11.27 -32.01 0.45
C VAL A 665 10.04 -32.68 -0.15
N GLN A 666 10.17 -33.95 -0.51
CA GLN A 666 9.06 -34.78 -0.95
C GLN A 666 8.05 -34.99 0.18
N LEU A 667 6.77 -35.15 -0.12
CA LEU A 667 5.80 -35.58 0.90
C LEU A 667 6.19 -36.93 1.50
N PRO A 668 6.15 -37.06 2.85
CA PRO A 668 6.57 -38.28 3.54
C PRO A 668 5.64 -39.45 3.21
N GLY A 669 6.11 -40.68 3.45
CA GLY A 669 5.27 -41.88 3.39
C GLY A 669 4.08 -41.79 4.34
N LEU A 670 2.86 -41.92 3.81
CA LEU A 670 1.58 -41.89 4.53
C LEU A 670 0.60 -42.79 3.78
N ASN A 671 -0.32 -43.47 4.48
CA ASN A 671 -1.38 -44.26 3.86
C ASN A 671 -2.48 -43.34 3.26
N ARG A 672 -2.12 -42.57 2.23
CA ARG A 672 -2.96 -41.62 1.50
C ARG A 672 -2.54 -41.56 0.03
N ASP A 673 -3.50 -41.25 -0.84
CA ASP A 673 -3.30 -41.16 -2.29
C ASP A 673 -2.52 -39.91 -2.73
N TRP A 674 -1.21 -39.95 -2.52
CA TRP A 674 -0.24 -38.94 -2.97
C TRP A 674 0.77 -39.37 -4.06
N PRO A 675 0.74 -40.57 -4.69
CA PRO A 675 1.69 -40.91 -5.77
C PRO A 675 1.78 -39.84 -6.87
N ALA A 676 0.64 -39.33 -7.35
CA ALA A 676 0.61 -38.31 -8.40
C ALA A 676 1.29 -37.00 -7.97
N PHE A 677 1.07 -36.54 -6.73
CA PHE A 677 1.75 -35.35 -6.20
C PHE A 677 3.26 -35.57 -6.08
N ARG A 678 3.69 -36.74 -5.60
CA ARG A 678 5.11 -37.08 -5.48
C ARG A 678 5.79 -37.19 -6.85
N GLU A 679 5.08 -37.65 -7.87
CA GLU A 679 5.56 -37.65 -9.26
C GLU A 679 5.74 -36.22 -9.78
N VAL A 680 4.80 -35.31 -9.49
CA VAL A 680 4.97 -33.87 -9.82
C VAL A 680 6.17 -33.28 -9.09
N GLN A 681 6.36 -33.60 -7.80
CA GLN A 681 7.55 -33.19 -7.05
C GLN A 681 8.83 -33.69 -7.74
N GLN A 682 8.85 -34.94 -8.22
CA GLN A 682 9.98 -35.46 -9.01
C GLN A 682 10.14 -34.74 -10.36
N GLN A 683 9.06 -34.38 -11.04
CA GLN A 683 9.12 -33.59 -12.27
C GLN A 683 9.72 -32.20 -12.03
N VAL A 684 9.39 -31.55 -10.90
CA VAL A 684 10.00 -30.27 -10.52
C VAL A 684 11.52 -30.41 -10.33
N ASP A 685 11.98 -31.46 -9.63
CA ASP A 685 13.41 -31.79 -9.48
C ASP A 685 14.13 -32.03 -10.82
N LEU A 686 13.43 -32.58 -11.81
CA LEU A 686 14.02 -32.91 -13.12
C LEU A 686 13.98 -31.76 -14.12
N LEU A 687 12.90 -30.98 -14.13
CA LEU A 687 12.59 -30.03 -15.19
C LEU A 687 12.85 -28.57 -14.80
N VAL A 688 12.88 -28.24 -13.51
CA VAL A 688 13.20 -26.88 -13.04
C VAL A 688 14.70 -26.81 -12.74
N PRO A 689 15.47 -25.95 -13.45
CA PRO A 689 16.91 -25.87 -13.25
C PRO A 689 17.31 -25.50 -11.83
N ASN A 690 18.44 -26.01 -11.35
CA ASN A 690 19.02 -25.74 -10.03
C ASN A 690 18.05 -25.97 -8.86
N THR A 691 17.26 -27.04 -8.96
CA THR A 691 16.30 -27.46 -7.96
C THR A 691 16.56 -28.93 -7.62
N HIS A 692 16.55 -29.26 -6.33
CA HIS A 692 16.94 -30.57 -5.82
C HIS A 692 16.00 -31.08 -4.74
N MET A 693 15.50 -32.31 -4.87
CA MET A 693 14.51 -32.89 -3.95
C MET A 693 15.11 -33.90 -2.96
N ALA A 694 14.84 -33.70 -1.66
CA ALA A 694 15.03 -34.71 -0.63
C ALA A 694 13.84 -35.68 -0.59
N VAL A 695 14.08 -36.95 -0.92
CA VAL A 695 13.09 -38.03 -0.81
C VAL A 695 12.92 -38.43 0.67
N THR A 696 11.68 -38.64 1.11
CA THR A 696 11.34 -38.92 2.53
C THR A 696 10.30 -40.04 2.71
N LEU A 697 10.11 -40.89 1.70
CA LEU A 697 9.16 -42.01 1.72
C LEU A 697 9.35 -42.93 2.94
N ASP A 698 10.59 -43.23 3.29
CA ASP A 698 10.99 -44.07 4.42
C ASP A 698 11.02 -43.34 5.77
N ALA A 699 10.95 -42.01 5.77
CA ALA A 699 10.92 -41.18 6.98
C ALA A 699 9.48 -40.77 7.37
N GLY A 700 8.48 -41.42 6.78
CA GLY A 700 7.06 -41.16 7.01
C GLY A 700 6.45 -41.92 8.20
N HIS A 701 5.15 -41.72 8.41
CA HIS A 701 4.34 -42.45 9.39
C HIS A 701 3.02 -42.84 8.74
N PRO A 702 2.48 -44.06 8.93
CA PRO A 702 1.32 -44.56 8.19
C PRO A 702 0.05 -43.73 8.37
N THR A 703 -0.09 -43.03 9.50
CA THR A 703 -1.31 -42.25 9.85
C THR A 703 -1.05 -40.80 10.24
N ASN A 704 0.21 -40.34 10.24
CA ASN A 704 0.55 -38.99 10.71
C ASN A 704 1.39 -38.27 9.65
N VAL A 705 0.85 -37.16 9.12
CA VAL A 705 1.53 -36.30 8.14
C VAL A 705 2.74 -35.56 8.73
N HIS A 706 2.87 -35.54 10.06
CA HIS A 706 3.98 -34.94 10.80
C HIS A 706 4.79 -36.01 11.54
N PRO A 707 5.62 -36.80 10.84
CA PRO A 707 6.50 -37.77 11.50
C PRO A 707 7.49 -37.03 12.40
N LYS A 708 7.68 -37.54 13.63
CA LYS A 708 8.55 -36.92 14.66
C LYS A 708 10.05 -37.04 14.34
N ASN A 709 10.44 -37.97 13.48
CA ASN A 709 11.85 -38.14 13.10
C ASN A 709 12.23 -37.16 11.97
N LYS A 710 12.61 -35.94 12.33
CA LYS A 710 12.99 -34.89 11.36
C LYS A 710 14.46 -34.96 10.92
N ARG A 711 15.30 -35.71 11.65
CA ARG A 711 16.75 -35.81 11.38
C ARG A 711 17.09 -36.25 9.96
N PRO A 712 16.53 -37.35 9.40
CA PRO A 712 16.83 -37.77 8.04
C PRO A 712 16.49 -36.71 6.99
N VAL A 713 15.47 -35.89 7.24
CA VAL A 713 15.04 -34.84 6.30
C VAL A 713 16.10 -33.74 6.21
N GLY A 714 16.52 -33.17 7.35
CA GLY A 714 17.55 -32.13 7.39
C GLY A 714 18.89 -32.62 6.83
N GLU A 715 19.30 -33.84 7.17
CA GLU A 715 20.56 -34.42 6.67
C GLU A 715 20.54 -34.67 5.16
N ARG A 716 19.40 -35.09 4.59
CA ARG A 716 19.28 -35.28 3.13
C ARG A 716 19.34 -33.96 2.38
N LEU A 717 18.69 -32.91 2.88
CA LEU A 717 18.83 -31.56 2.32
C LEU A 717 20.30 -31.11 2.35
N ALA A 718 20.99 -31.30 3.48
CA ALA A 718 22.40 -30.93 3.61
C ALA A 718 23.30 -31.72 2.64
N ARG A 719 23.05 -33.01 2.43
CA ARG A 719 23.80 -33.81 1.44
C ARG A 719 23.57 -33.32 0.01
N LEU A 720 22.35 -32.93 -0.35
CA LEU A 720 22.07 -32.36 -1.67
C LEU A 720 22.83 -31.05 -1.87
N VAL A 721 22.87 -30.19 -0.86
CA VAL A 721 23.69 -28.97 -0.85
C VAL A 721 25.18 -29.30 -1.01
N LEU A 722 25.69 -30.26 -0.24
CA LEU A 722 27.10 -30.68 -0.34
C LEU A 722 27.45 -31.17 -1.74
N LYS A 723 26.57 -31.93 -2.38
CA LYS A 723 26.79 -32.45 -3.73
C LYS A 723 26.69 -31.37 -4.81
N HIS A 724 25.62 -30.59 -4.81
CA HIS A 724 25.28 -29.72 -5.94
C HIS A 724 25.89 -28.32 -5.83
N ASP A 725 26.01 -27.78 -4.60
CA ASP A 725 26.59 -26.45 -4.37
C ASP A 725 28.08 -26.51 -3.97
N PHE A 726 28.45 -27.42 -3.07
CA PHE A 726 29.85 -27.56 -2.62
C PHE A 726 30.66 -28.58 -3.44
N ARG A 727 30.03 -29.24 -4.42
CA ARG A 727 30.67 -30.22 -5.32
C ARG A 727 31.44 -31.33 -4.58
N ARG A 728 30.97 -31.71 -3.39
CA ARG A 728 31.55 -32.80 -2.59
C ARG A 728 31.07 -34.15 -3.11
N SER A 729 31.96 -35.14 -3.02
CA SER A 729 31.64 -36.53 -3.36
C SER A 729 30.88 -37.20 -2.21
N VAL A 730 29.57 -36.95 -2.12
CA VAL A 730 28.66 -37.55 -1.13
C VAL A 730 27.46 -38.21 -1.81
N VAL A 731 26.92 -39.26 -1.18
CA VAL A 731 25.68 -39.91 -1.63
C VAL A 731 24.49 -39.08 -1.16
N ALA A 732 23.90 -38.33 -2.08
CA ALA A 732 22.80 -37.39 -1.81
C ALA A 732 21.51 -37.72 -2.57
N ASP A 733 21.63 -38.05 -3.86
CA ASP A 733 20.45 -38.27 -4.71
C ASP A 733 19.79 -39.61 -4.39
N ALA A 734 18.45 -39.62 -4.41
CA ALA A 734 17.66 -40.84 -4.32
C ALA A 734 17.69 -41.62 -5.65
N PRO A 735 17.37 -42.93 -5.64
CA PRO A 735 17.16 -43.69 -6.87
C PRO A 735 16.14 -42.99 -7.78
N ARG A 736 16.46 -42.88 -9.07
CA ARG A 736 15.59 -42.27 -10.09
C ARG A 736 15.12 -43.34 -11.06
N LEU A 737 13.84 -43.28 -11.44
CA LEU A 737 13.30 -44.09 -12.53
C LEU A 737 13.92 -43.57 -13.84
N ILE A 738 14.68 -44.41 -14.52
CA ILE A 738 15.32 -44.09 -15.81
C ILE A 738 14.58 -44.70 -17.02
N GLY A 739 13.53 -45.48 -16.77
CA GLY A 739 12.70 -46.14 -17.77
C GLY A 739 11.96 -47.35 -17.15
N TRP A 740 10.85 -47.74 -17.76
CA TRP A 740 10.23 -49.05 -17.50
C TRP A 740 10.91 -50.07 -18.43
N VAL A 741 11.43 -51.15 -17.86
CA VAL A 741 12.05 -52.25 -18.62
C VAL A 741 11.00 -53.26 -19.02
#